data_AF-A0A7C7YVM5-F1
#
_entry.id   AF-A0A7C7YVM5-F1
#
_cell.length_a   1.000
_cell.length_b   1.000
_cell.length_c   1.000
_cell.angle_alpha   90.00
_cell.angle_beta   90.00
_cell.angle_gamma   90.00
#
_symmetry.space_group_name_H-M   'P 1'
#
loop_
_entity.id
_entity.type
_entity.pdbx_description
1 polymer ?
#
loop_
_entity_poly.entity_id
_entity_poly.type
_entity_poly.pdbx_seq_one_letter_code
_entity_poly.pdbx_strand_id
1 'polypeptide(L)'
;MAGSTADLPAAGFELGLGSWSQFASDGSIPFVLSPAPVFSGQAAYGNLPTGVTASLSLSADLAQVEGATPGVKLEARGQLWLSPGAGAGTASLELQSFDGISWTSLGRSVAIDGSAAPRGSWLRLSTLPVASNDSSVPVGSLELRCVFHCSIEGGVYFDELELGRFEYAEYALADASFEGAGPFVWQSNGPLDVHDGTTNAEGYYGAQHLTLDSTSATEAWQSLSAGGVLEWSAAEAGRSLEAGIWLRPDAAMPLPFASSPTVFVELRIFGLQAGGAETLLAHGIWHPVINERGSWRYLQADPVAPLSALHNEIRLQVSSVLPGALDVDFVQIGEQYAVDGNPRRRVGANYVGRYRSPAYPDAPSSPSSAQERWRMWRWVSPNACDSSFSDFFHDPDCATSSTCLRTNGRRDLAVTTLRGEDELPLVGAYDSRDRDVLRYHIALAQAAGIDHFIYDWLGHRLALQSINEGREPINHACFEALEEIAEENGNDFKLAVMYEPKVHFLGWVAGESTLQAKINGIIDDLVWLVEHQAAQRSALRHDGRLVVFIFRGGACNFDGSQCLDSAAWTTICQSVQINTGEALFLIGDRVPVPGAAMKGVSMWKLVDLDLLKYRTYQDLVNATPTLPLPEIARLTEHLESVHLAGRDWQRGDDGERVAVAVVWPGFDDSGVSGWGVPNVIGADGLPLCVRVIDDFQGAMYPTVVASALESGADWIQIATWNDWNEDTHLEPTWLEGYFGSPFSASLSPAKVRRRVYGRLLASQAWIADFKGISLNPLLIPRIARDYLMRAASLPSVTQYD
;
A
#
# COMPACT_ATOMS: atom_id res chain seq x y z
N MET A 1 -14.83 0.00 -12.12
CA MET A 1 -15.48 0.84 -11.09
C MET A 1 -16.85 0.26 -10.79
N ALA A 2 -17.06 -0.25 -9.57
CA ALA A 2 -18.36 -0.70 -9.05
C ALA A 2 -18.21 -0.95 -7.54
N GLY A 3 -18.58 0.03 -6.70
CA GLY A 3 -18.48 -0.07 -5.24
C GLY A 3 -18.45 1.29 -4.54
N SER A 4 -19.32 1.48 -3.54
CA SER A 4 -19.44 2.70 -2.72
C SER A 4 -19.72 4.03 -3.46
N THR A 5 -20.70 4.04 -4.37
CA THR A 5 -21.45 5.28 -4.64
C THR A 5 -22.31 5.64 -3.43
N ALA A 6 -22.65 6.92 -3.26
CA ALA A 6 -23.37 7.44 -2.11
C ALA A 6 -24.73 8.01 -2.56
N ASP A 7 -25.54 7.15 -3.15
CA ASP A 7 -26.69 7.50 -3.99
C ASP A 7 -27.68 8.45 -3.32
N LEU A 8 -27.99 9.57 -3.99
CA LEU A 8 -29.10 10.45 -3.62
C LEU A 8 -30.42 9.99 -4.28
N PRO A 9 -31.47 9.71 -3.51
CA PRO A 9 -32.78 9.37 -4.07
C PRO A 9 -33.33 10.47 -4.98
N ALA A 10 -33.86 10.09 -6.14
CA ALA A 10 -34.49 10.97 -7.14
C ALA A 10 -33.56 11.98 -7.87
N ALA A 11 -32.24 11.77 -7.84
CA ALA A 11 -31.27 12.69 -8.43
C ALA A 11 -31.27 12.74 -9.98
N GLY A 12 -31.56 11.63 -10.67
CA GLY A 12 -31.67 11.56 -12.14
C GLY A 12 -33.03 11.98 -12.72
N PHE A 13 -33.78 12.88 -12.06
CA PHE A 13 -35.07 13.45 -12.51
C PHE A 13 -36.22 12.49 -12.89
N GLU A 14 -36.07 11.17 -12.76
CA GLU A 14 -37.12 10.16 -13.08
C GLU A 14 -38.42 10.29 -12.28
N LEU A 15 -38.37 10.87 -11.07
CA LEU A 15 -39.55 11.22 -10.26
C LEU A 15 -40.02 12.67 -10.45
N GLY A 16 -39.41 13.36 -11.41
CA GLY A 16 -39.57 14.77 -11.70
C GLY A 16 -39.04 15.71 -10.62
N LEU A 17 -39.31 17.01 -10.79
CA LEU A 17 -38.90 18.08 -9.87
C LEU A 17 -39.70 18.10 -8.55
N GLY A 18 -40.48 17.05 -8.23
CA GLY A 18 -41.33 17.00 -7.03
C GLY A 18 -40.57 16.90 -5.72
N SER A 19 -39.40 16.23 -5.72
CA SER A 19 -38.49 16.14 -4.57
C SER A 19 -37.49 17.30 -4.48
N TRP A 20 -37.53 18.23 -5.43
CA TRP A 20 -36.51 19.26 -5.62
C TRP A 20 -36.99 20.63 -5.17
N SER A 21 -36.16 21.32 -4.37
CA SER A 21 -36.41 22.69 -3.93
C SER A 21 -35.82 23.68 -4.92
N GLN A 22 -36.63 24.65 -5.37
CA GLN A 22 -36.24 25.70 -6.30
C GLN A 22 -36.34 27.09 -5.66
N PHE A 23 -35.46 28.00 -6.08
CA PHE A 23 -35.50 29.42 -5.70
C PHE A 23 -35.09 30.29 -6.90
N ALA A 24 -35.72 31.46 -7.06
CA ALA A 24 -35.29 32.52 -7.97
C ALA A 24 -35.42 33.90 -7.31
N SER A 25 -34.47 34.80 -7.59
CA SER A 25 -34.40 36.13 -6.99
C SER A 25 -35.54 37.07 -7.38
N ASP A 26 -36.28 36.76 -8.46
CA ASP A 26 -37.48 37.47 -8.91
C ASP A 26 -38.79 36.83 -8.41
N GLY A 27 -38.72 35.69 -7.72
CA GLY A 27 -39.88 34.92 -7.25
C GLY A 27 -40.55 34.05 -8.34
N SER A 28 -39.90 33.85 -9.48
CA SER A 28 -40.35 32.89 -10.51
C SER A 28 -40.11 31.42 -10.09
N ILE A 29 -40.62 30.47 -10.88
CA ILE A 29 -40.21 29.07 -10.85
C ILE A 29 -39.14 28.90 -11.94
N PRO A 30 -37.85 28.80 -11.60
CA PRO A 30 -36.76 28.92 -12.59
C PRO A 30 -36.56 27.68 -13.48
N PHE A 31 -36.90 26.48 -13.00
CA PHE A 31 -36.63 25.22 -13.71
C PHE A 31 -37.89 24.38 -13.97
N VAL A 32 -37.97 23.83 -15.18
CA VAL A 32 -39.00 22.90 -15.65
C VAL A 32 -38.36 21.66 -16.27
N LEU A 33 -39.05 20.52 -16.29
CA LEU A 33 -38.57 19.33 -17.01
C LEU A 33 -38.68 19.57 -18.52
N SER A 34 -37.61 19.23 -19.25
CA SER A 34 -37.53 19.32 -20.70
C SER A 34 -36.74 18.13 -21.25
N PRO A 35 -36.99 17.65 -22.49
CA PRO A 35 -36.15 16.65 -23.12
C PRO A 35 -34.68 17.08 -23.13
N ALA A 36 -33.79 16.19 -22.72
CA ALA A 36 -32.36 16.46 -22.62
C ALA A 36 -31.71 16.72 -23.99
N PRO A 37 -30.76 17.66 -24.11
CA PRO A 37 -29.93 17.80 -25.30
C PRO A 37 -29.16 16.53 -25.67
N VAL A 38 -29.27 16.13 -26.94
CA VAL A 38 -28.49 15.07 -27.62
C VAL A 38 -28.80 13.62 -27.21
N PHE A 39 -29.40 13.35 -26.04
CA PHE A 39 -29.80 11.99 -25.62
C PHE A 39 -31.28 11.85 -25.24
N SER A 40 -31.74 10.62 -25.05
CA SER A 40 -33.14 10.30 -24.69
C SER A 40 -33.35 10.30 -23.17
N GLY A 41 -33.51 11.48 -22.58
CA GLY A 41 -33.77 11.68 -21.14
C GLY A 41 -34.59 12.95 -20.85
N GLN A 42 -34.78 13.27 -19.57
CA GLN A 42 -35.34 14.56 -19.12
C GLN A 42 -34.37 15.28 -18.19
N ALA A 43 -34.05 16.52 -18.53
CA ALA A 43 -33.19 17.39 -17.75
C ALA A 43 -34.00 18.56 -17.14
N ALA A 44 -33.45 19.19 -16.09
CA ALA A 44 -33.98 20.42 -15.53
C ALA A 44 -33.57 21.62 -16.39
N TYR A 45 -34.51 22.12 -17.21
CA TYR A 45 -34.30 23.29 -18.06
C TYR A 45 -34.74 24.58 -17.37
N GLY A 46 -33.85 25.58 -17.35
CA GLY A 46 -34.16 26.95 -16.92
C GLY A 46 -33.88 27.96 -18.03
N ASN A 47 -34.67 29.03 -18.09
CA ASN A 47 -34.48 30.12 -19.05
C ASN A 47 -34.48 31.46 -18.31
N LEU A 48 -33.32 31.84 -17.78
CA LEU A 48 -33.19 32.92 -16.80
C LEU A 48 -33.13 34.32 -17.45
N PRO A 49 -33.89 35.32 -16.97
CA PRO A 49 -33.72 36.70 -17.40
C PRO A 49 -32.38 37.31 -16.94
N THR A 50 -31.91 38.35 -17.64
CA THR A 50 -30.69 39.10 -17.30
C THR A 50 -30.66 39.50 -15.81
N GLY A 51 -29.64 39.04 -15.08
CA GLY A 51 -29.43 39.40 -13.67
C GLY A 51 -30.34 38.71 -12.65
N VAL A 52 -31.16 37.73 -13.07
CA VAL A 52 -31.85 36.83 -12.14
C VAL A 52 -30.86 35.76 -11.67
N THR A 53 -30.84 35.50 -10.35
CA THR A 53 -30.14 34.34 -9.78
C THR A 53 -31.16 33.29 -9.39
N ALA A 54 -30.84 32.02 -9.65
CA ALA A 54 -31.69 30.88 -9.37
C ALA A 54 -30.89 29.73 -8.76
N SER A 55 -31.57 28.84 -8.05
CA SER A 55 -30.99 27.57 -7.61
C SER A 55 -32.01 26.43 -7.63
N LEU A 56 -31.46 25.23 -7.76
CA LEU A 56 -32.15 23.95 -7.79
C LEU A 56 -31.41 23.02 -6.82
N SER A 57 -32.14 22.39 -5.90
CA SER A 57 -31.51 21.63 -4.81
C SER A 57 -32.27 20.38 -4.40
N LEU A 58 -31.51 19.35 -4.04
CA LEU A 58 -31.98 18.06 -3.55
C LEU A 58 -31.37 17.83 -2.17
N SER A 59 -32.17 17.35 -1.21
CA SER A 59 -31.73 17.09 0.18
C SER A 59 -32.15 15.69 0.61
N ALA A 60 -31.35 15.05 1.45
CA ALA A 60 -31.62 13.74 2.03
C ALA A 60 -31.12 13.65 3.47
N ASP A 61 -31.80 12.86 4.32
CA ASP A 61 -31.30 12.50 5.64
C ASP A 61 -29.97 11.74 5.47
N LEU A 62 -28.94 12.08 6.26
CA LEU A 62 -27.63 11.42 6.19
C LEU A 62 -27.75 9.90 6.41
N ALA A 63 -28.66 9.48 7.29
CA ALA A 63 -28.94 8.06 7.56
C ALA A 63 -29.64 7.30 6.42
N GLN A 64 -30.03 7.98 5.33
CA GLN A 64 -30.56 7.38 4.11
C GLN A 64 -29.53 7.35 2.96
N VAL A 65 -28.38 8.03 3.10
CA VAL A 65 -27.32 8.07 2.08
C VAL A 65 -26.26 7.01 2.41
N GLU A 66 -26.19 5.96 1.59
CA GLU A 66 -25.27 4.84 1.84
C GLU A 66 -23.80 5.30 1.78
N GLY A 67 -22.96 4.77 2.66
CA GLY A 67 -21.53 5.10 2.72
C GLY A 67 -21.17 6.51 3.23
N ALA A 68 -22.14 7.39 3.47
CA ALA A 68 -21.95 8.76 3.96
C ALA A 68 -21.97 8.84 5.50
N THR A 69 -20.86 8.46 6.14
CA THR A 69 -20.68 8.60 7.60
C THR A 69 -19.78 9.80 7.94
N PRO A 70 -19.83 10.35 9.17
CA PRO A 70 -18.90 11.39 9.59
C PRO A 70 -17.44 11.02 9.34
N GLY A 71 -16.64 11.97 8.87
CA GLY A 71 -15.25 11.76 8.45
C GLY A 71 -15.05 11.18 7.04
N VAL A 72 -16.10 10.68 6.36
CA VAL A 72 -16.02 10.34 4.93
C VAL A 72 -16.07 11.63 4.11
N LYS A 73 -15.18 11.74 3.11
CA LYS A 73 -15.21 12.82 2.13
C LYS A 73 -16.20 12.52 1.01
N LEU A 74 -16.99 13.51 0.62
CA LEU A 74 -18.03 13.35 -0.40
C LEU A 74 -17.87 14.36 -1.55
N GLU A 75 -18.20 13.90 -2.74
CA GLU A 75 -18.26 14.73 -3.95
C GLU A 75 -19.67 14.69 -4.53
N ALA A 76 -20.26 15.87 -4.75
CA ALA A 76 -21.41 16.00 -5.64
C ALA A 76 -20.91 16.28 -7.06
N ARG A 77 -21.49 15.58 -8.03
CA ARG A 77 -21.23 15.78 -9.48
C ARG A 77 -22.53 16.11 -10.18
N GLY A 78 -22.47 16.82 -11.31
CA GLY A 78 -23.62 17.12 -12.14
C GLY A 78 -23.21 17.47 -13.56
N GLN A 79 -24.17 17.53 -14.49
CA GLN A 79 -23.95 18.00 -15.86
C GLN A 79 -24.73 19.30 -16.14
N LEU A 80 -24.12 20.20 -16.92
CA LEU A 80 -24.63 21.50 -17.34
C LEU A 80 -24.56 21.62 -18.86
N TRP A 81 -25.63 22.04 -19.53
CA TRP A 81 -25.62 22.37 -20.96
C TRP A 81 -26.06 23.81 -21.21
N LEU A 82 -25.26 24.56 -21.97
CA LEU A 82 -25.57 25.93 -22.38
C LEU A 82 -26.22 25.95 -23.77
N SER A 83 -27.41 26.53 -23.87
CA SER A 83 -28.09 26.73 -25.16
C SER A 83 -27.33 27.73 -26.04
N PRO A 84 -27.49 27.73 -27.37
CA PRO A 84 -26.80 28.67 -28.26
C PRO A 84 -27.08 30.16 -28.00
N GLY A 85 -28.14 30.48 -27.26
CA GLY A 85 -28.49 31.83 -26.81
C GLY A 85 -28.16 32.12 -25.34
N ALA A 86 -27.37 31.29 -24.67
CA ALA A 86 -26.93 31.52 -23.29
C ALA A 86 -25.91 32.69 -23.23
N GLY A 87 -26.15 33.62 -22.33
CA GLY A 87 -25.41 34.88 -22.18
C GLY A 87 -24.42 34.88 -21.02
N ALA A 88 -24.22 36.05 -20.43
CA ALA A 88 -23.32 36.22 -19.28
C ALA A 88 -23.95 35.73 -17.97
N GLY A 89 -23.10 35.46 -16.98
CA GLY A 89 -23.46 34.95 -15.65
C GLY A 89 -22.65 33.72 -15.28
N THR A 90 -22.91 33.14 -14.12
CA THR A 90 -22.19 31.94 -13.63
C THR A 90 -23.11 30.81 -13.23
N ALA A 91 -22.62 29.57 -13.36
CA ALA A 91 -23.24 28.37 -12.82
C ALA A 91 -22.23 27.53 -12.00
N SER A 92 -22.67 26.92 -10.90
CA SER A 92 -21.84 26.07 -10.04
C SER A 92 -22.65 25.06 -9.24
N LEU A 93 -22.01 24.00 -8.76
CA LEU A 93 -22.59 23.02 -7.85
C LEU A 93 -21.98 23.18 -6.45
N GLU A 94 -22.77 22.94 -5.40
CA GLU A 94 -22.33 22.98 -4.01
C GLU A 94 -22.93 21.81 -3.21
N LEU A 95 -22.09 21.17 -2.39
CA LEU A 95 -22.48 20.15 -1.41
C LEU A 95 -22.44 20.76 0.00
N GLN A 96 -23.50 20.54 0.78
CA GLN A 96 -23.66 21.07 2.13
C GLN A 96 -24.15 19.97 3.10
N SER A 97 -23.80 20.09 4.38
CA SER A 97 -24.45 19.33 5.46
C SER A 97 -25.18 20.24 6.44
N PHE A 98 -26.09 19.66 7.22
CA PHE A 98 -26.87 20.34 8.25
C PHE A 98 -26.73 19.64 9.61
N ASP A 99 -26.44 20.40 10.67
CA ASP A 99 -26.28 19.91 12.05
C ASP A 99 -27.56 20.01 12.90
N GLY A 100 -28.69 20.39 12.28
CA GLY A 100 -29.94 20.74 12.97
C GLY A 100 -30.08 22.23 13.32
N ILE A 101 -29.05 23.04 13.09
CA ILE A 101 -29.01 24.49 13.40
C ILE A 101 -28.60 25.31 12.17
N SER A 102 -27.60 24.87 11.42
CA SER A 102 -26.92 25.62 10.37
C SER A 102 -26.43 24.74 9.22
N TRP A 103 -26.40 25.30 8.00
CA TRP A 103 -25.87 24.63 6.81
C TRP A 103 -24.39 24.97 6.64
N THR A 104 -23.54 23.95 6.59
CA THR A 104 -22.09 24.06 6.36
C THR A 104 -21.76 23.59 4.95
N SER A 105 -21.00 24.38 4.21
CA SER A 105 -20.50 24.01 2.87
C SER A 105 -19.37 22.98 3.02
N LEU A 106 -19.51 21.82 2.38
CA LEU A 106 -18.48 20.76 2.36
C LEU A 106 -17.57 20.93 1.14
N GLY A 107 -18.18 21.17 -0.02
CA GLY A 107 -17.46 21.35 -1.27
C GLY A 107 -18.25 22.20 -2.26
N ARG A 108 -17.55 22.89 -3.17
CA ARG A 108 -18.16 23.68 -4.25
C ARG A 108 -17.34 23.56 -5.53
N SER A 109 -18.00 23.48 -6.68
CA SER A 109 -17.31 23.49 -7.98
C SER A 109 -16.72 24.88 -8.28
N VAL A 110 -15.75 24.93 -9.19
CA VAL A 110 -15.45 26.21 -9.86
C VAL A 110 -16.70 26.66 -10.62
N ALA A 111 -16.90 27.98 -10.67
CA ALA A 111 -18.01 28.60 -11.37
C ALA A 111 -17.73 28.68 -12.87
N ILE A 112 -18.65 28.12 -13.67
CA ILE A 112 -18.64 28.18 -15.12
C ILE A 112 -19.19 29.54 -15.55
N ASP A 113 -18.36 30.39 -16.16
CA ASP A 113 -18.78 31.64 -16.80
C ASP A 113 -19.49 31.33 -18.13
N GLY A 114 -20.79 31.63 -18.19
CA GLY A 114 -21.61 31.45 -19.39
C GLY A 114 -21.15 32.27 -20.60
N SER A 115 -20.35 33.32 -20.37
CA SER A 115 -19.72 34.12 -21.43
C SER A 115 -18.62 33.32 -22.14
N ALA A 116 -17.76 32.64 -21.38
CA ALA A 116 -16.57 31.94 -21.88
C ALA A 116 -16.84 30.47 -22.27
N ALA A 117 -17.65 29.75 -21.50
CA ALA A 117 -17.82 28.29 -21.61
C ALA A 117 -18.26 27.81 -23.01
N PRO A 118 -17.92 26.58 -23.43
CA PRO A 118 -18.36 26.05 -24.72
C PRO A 118 -19.88 25.81 -24.76
N ARG A 119 -20.45 25.85 -25.97
CA ARG A 119 -21.89 25.65 -26.24
C ARG A 119 -22.05 24.47 -27.20
N GLY A 120 -23.11 23.68 -27.03
CA GLY A 120 -23.33 22.48 -27.84
C GLY A 120 -22.66 21.22 -27.29
N SER A 121 -22.23 21.25 -26.04
CA SER A 121 -21.62 20.15 -25.28
C SER A 121 -22.16 20.16 -23.85
N TRP A 122 -22.25 18.99 -23.22
CA TRP A 122 -22.41 18.90 -21.77
C TRP A 122 -21.08 19.24 -21.07
N LEU A 123 -21.19 19.89 -19.91
CA LEU A 123 -20.09 20.36 -19.08
C LEU A 123 -20.29 19.75 -17.68
N ARG A 124 -19.28 19.07 -17.12
CA ARG A 124 -19.40 18.53 -15.74
C ARG A 124 -19.39 19.64 -14.68
N LEU A 125 -19.81 19.34 -13.46
CA LEU A 125 -19.69 20.20 -12.29
C LEU A 125 -19.32 19.32 -11.10
N SER A 126 -18.03 19.29 -10.74
CA SER A 126 -17.53 18.54 -9.57
C SER A 126 -17.29 19.45 -8.37
N THR A 127 -17.79 19.10 -7.19
CA THR A 127 -17.50 19.87 -5.97
C THR A 127 -16.10 19.60 -5.43
N LEU A 128 -15.33 20.66 -5.20
CA LEU A 128 -14.00 20.59 -4.59
C LEU A 128 -14.04 21.04 -3.12
N PRO A 129 -13.14 20.54 -2.26
CA PRO A 129 -12.89 21.06 -0.92
C PRO A 129 -12.93 22.59 -0.81
N VAL A 130 -13.56 23.10 0.24
CA VAL A 130 -13.58 24.53 0.56
C VAL A 130 -12.57 24.86 1.66
N ALA A 131 -12.12 26.12 1.76
CA ALA A 131 -11.13 26.54 2.75
C ALA A 131 -11.54 26.36 4.24
N SER A 132 -12.78 25.94 4.50
CA SER A 132 -13.32 25.62 5.83
C SER A 132 -13.63 24.13 6.07
N ASN A 133 -13.59 23.29 5.04
CA ASN A 133 -13.92 21.85 5.11
C ASN A 133 -13.32 21.12 3.91
N ASP A 134 -12.64 20.01 4.16
CA ASP A 134 -11.95 19.19 3.17
C ASP A 134 -12.88 18.20 2.43
N SER A 135 -14.13 18.60 2.19
CA SER A 135 -15.27 17.76 1.78
C SER A 135 -15.67 16.65 2.77
N SER A 136 -15.08 16.58 3.97
CA SER A 136 -15.44 15.58 4.99
C SER A 136 -16.76 15.89 5.70
N VAL A 137 -17.63 14.89 5.86
CA VAL A 137 -18.91 15.02 6.58
C VAL A 137 -18.65 15.33 8.07
N PRO A 138 -19.12 16.47 8.62
CA PRO A 138 -18.92 16.81 10.03
C PRO A 138 -19.65 15.87 10.99
N VAL A 139 -19.03 15.58 12.13
CA VAL A 139 -19.66 14.86 13.25
C VAL A 139 -20.88 15.63 13.74
N GLY A 140 -22.04 14.95 13.80
CA GLY A 140 -23.33 15.57 14.16
C GLY A 140 -24.17 16.04 12.98
N SER A 141 -23.71 15.86 11.73
CA SER A 141 -24.54 16.09 10.53
C SER A 141 -25.77 15.17 10.51
N LEU A 142 -26.91 15.72 10.11
CA LEU A 142 -28.23 15.06 10.07
C LEU A 142 -28.79 14.96 8.65
N GLU A 143 -28.57 15.98 7.82
CA GLU A 143 -28.97 16.01 6.40
C GLU A 143 -27.76 16.37 5.51
N LEU A 144 -27.81 15.94 4.25
CA LEU A 144 -26.98 16.43 3.15
C LEU A 144 -27.85 17.15 2.11
N ARG A 145 -27.26 18.13 1.41
CA ARG A 145 -27.91 18.86 0.31
C ARG A 145 -26.92 19.15 -0.81
N CYS A 146 -27.34 18.86 -2.04
CA CYS A 146 -26.70 19.39 -3.24
C CYS A 146 -27.49 20.62 -3.73
N VAL A 147 -26.78 21.68 -4.13
CA VAL A 147 -27.36 22.93 -4.66
C VAL A 147 -26.66 23.29 -5.97
N PHE A 148 -27.38 23.19 -7.08
CA PHE A 148 -27.01 23.82 -8.33
C PHE A 148 -27.41 25.30 -8.27
N HIS A 149 -26.45 26.20 -8.37
CA HIS A 149 -26.64 27.65 -8.44
C HIS A 149 -26.44 28.11 -9.88
N CYS A 150 -27.31 28.98 -10.40
CA CYS A 150 -27.19 29.52 -11.74
C CYS A 150 -27.63 30.99 -11.84
N SER A 151 -26.91 31.76 -12.65
CA SER A 151 -27.20 33.16 -12.99
C SER A 151 -26.91 33.47 -14.47
N ILE A 152 -26.66 32.43 -15.28
CA ILE A 152 -26.42 32.54 -16.72
C ILE A 152 -27.73 32.96 -17.40
N GLU A 153 -27.71 34.08 -18.11
CA GLU A 153 -28.86 34.54 -18.90
C GLU A 153 -29.23 33.54 -20.00
N GLY A 154 -30.52 33.31 -20.22
CA GLY A 154 -31.04 32.44 -21.27
C GLY A 154 -31.13 30.97 -20.86
N GLY A 155 -31.16 30.09 -21.86
CA GLY A 155 -31.49 28.67 -21.71
C GLY A 155 -30.32 27.81 -21.22
N VAL A 156 -30.46 27.21 -20.04
CA VAL A 156 -29.54 26.23 -19.45
C VAL A 156 -30.27 24.92 -19.14
N TYR A 157 -29.58 23.79 -19.21
CA TYR A 157 -30.07 22.50 -18.69
C TYR A 157 -29.11 22.02 -17.60
N PHE A 158 -29.66 21.40 -16.55
CA PHE A 158 -28.92 20.67 -15.53
C PHE A 158 -29.43 19.23 -15.46
N ASP A 159 -28.54 18.25 -15.42
CA ASP A 159 -28.87 16.81 -15.42
C ASP A 159 -27.82 16.00 -14.63
N GLU A 160 -28.06 14.70 -14.46
CA GLU A 160 -27.14 13.72 -13.85
C GLU A 160 -26.50 14.18 -12.52
N LEU A 161 -27.30 14.61 -11.54
CA LEU A 161 -26.79 14.82 -10.19
C LEU A 161 -26.36 13.46 -9.59
N GLU A 162 -25.07 13.33 -9.27
CA GLU A 162 -24.51 12.21 -8.52
C GLU A 162 -24.01 12.69 -7.16
N LEU A 163 -23.99 11.79 -6.18
CA LEU A 163 -23.23 11.94 -4.94
C LEU A 163 -22.40 10.67 -4.75
N GLY A 164 -21.12 10.84 -4.43
CA GLY A 164 -20.19 9.75 -4.23
C GLY A 164 -19.13 10.10 -3.20
N ARG A 165 -18.22 9.16 -2.95
CA ARG A 165 -17.00 9.48 -2.20
C ARG A 165 -16.11 10.40 -3.04
N PHE A 166 -15.53 11.39 -2.37
CA PHE A 166 -14.42 12.14 -2.94
C PHE A 166 -13.15 11.30 -2.77
N GLU A 167 -12.55 10.89 -3.89
CA GLU A 167 -11.23 10.27 -3.97
C GLU A 167 -10.44 10.96 -5.08
N TYR A 168 -9.14 11.13 -4.89
CA TYR A 168 -8.25 11.61 -5.94
C TYR A 168 -8.14 10.58 -7.07
N ALA A 169 -8.29 11.04 -8.30
CA ALA A 169 -8.37 10.18 -9.48
C ALA A 169 -7.03 10.14 -10.24
N GLU A 170 -6.48 8.93 -10.39
CA GLU A 170 -5.43 8.66 -11.36
C GLU A 170 -6.06 8.57 -12.76
N TYR A 171 -5.49 9.28 -13.73
CA TYR A 171 -5.92 9.23 -15.12
C TYR A 171 -5.04 8.24 -15.87
N ALA A 172 -5.63 7.16 -16.40
CA ALA A 172 -4.87 6.15 -17.10
C ALA A 172 -4.11 6.74 -18.30
N LEU A 173 -2.84 6.38 -18.45
CA LEU A 173 -2.11 6.53 -19.70
C LEU A 173 -2.20 5.20 -20.47
N ALA A 174 -2.32 5.28 -21.79
CA ALA A 174 -2.15 4.11 -22.62
C ALA A 174 -0.65 3.75 -22.63
N ASP A 175 -0.32 2.55 -22.19
CA ASP A 175 1.06 2.07 -22.08
C ASP A 175 1.96 2.94 -21.19
N ALA A 176 1.56 3.07 -19.91
CA ALA A 176 2.22 3.85 -18.86
C ALA A 176 3.62 3.33 -18.46
N SER A 177 3.83 2.01 -18.55
CA SER A 177 5.07 1.31 -18.16
C SER A 177 5.72 0.58 -19.33
N PHE A 178 5.37 0.94 -20.57
CA PHE A 178 5.99 0.42 -21.80
C PHE A 178 5.92 -1.11 -22.00
N GLU A 179 5.03 -1.80 -21.26
CA GLU A 179 4.81 -3.25 -21.34
C GLU A 179 3.77 -3.67 -22.41
N GLY A 180 3.16 -2.68 -23.07
CA GLY A 180 2.05 -2.88 -24.00
C GLY A 180 2.44 -3.51 -25.33
N ALA A 181 1.97 -4.73 -25.59
CA ALA A 181 2.03 -5.37 -26.93
C ALA A 181 1.12 -4.71 -28.00
N GLY A 182 0.79 -3.43 -27.84
CA GLY A 182 -0.09 -2.65 -28.71
C GLY A 182 0.67 -1.80 -29.74
N PRO A 183 -0.02 -0.93 -30.50
CA PRO A 183 0.63 0.14 -31.23
C PRO A 183 1.18 1.17 -30.22
N PHE A 184 2.48 1.47 -30.29
CA PHE A 184 3.11 2.48 -29.45
C PHE A 184 2.45 3.86 -29.65
N VAL A 185 1.94 4.45 -28.57
CA VAL A 185 1.09 5.66 -28.60
C VAL A 185 1.82 6.96 -28.26
N TRP A 186 3.01 6.85 -27.65
CA TRP A 186 3.81 8.00 -27.24
C TRP A 186 4.36 8.74 -28.47
N GLN A 187 4.36 10.06 -28.39
CA GLN A 187 4.79 10.97 -29.44
C GLN A 187 6.07 11.70 -29.01
N SER A 188 6.80 12.26 -29.97
CA SER A 188 8.15 12.78 -29.76
C SER A 188 8.59 13.73 -30.86
N ASN A 189 9.66 14.49 -30.59
CA ASN A 189 10.29 15.36 -31.60
C ASN A 189 11.37 14.65 -32.45
N GLY A 190 11.60 13.37 -32.21
CA GLY A 190 12.50 12.47 -32.97
C GLY A 190 12.08 11.00 -32.82
N PRO A 191 12.90 10.01 -33.23
CA PRO A 191 12.59 8.60 -32.95
C PRO A 191 12.61 8.31 -31.44
N LEU A 192 11.84 7.31 -31.02
CA LEU A 192 11.85 6.77 -29.67
C LEU A 192 12.17 5.27 -29.75
N ASP A 193 13.02 4.81 -28.84
CA ASP A 193 13.38 3.40 -28.68
C ASP A 193 12.81 2.89 -27.34
N VAL A 194 12.16 1.73 -27.39
CA VAL A 194 11.69 0.98 -26.20
C VAL A 194 12.56 -0.25 -26.08
N HIS A 195 13.16 -0.45 -24.90
CA HIS A 195 14.12 -1.52 -24.64
C HIS A 195 13.46 -2.71 -23.94
N ASP A 196 13.70 -3.92 -24.45
CA ASP A 196 13.01 -5.17 -24.07
C ASP A 196 13.62 -5.92 -22.86
N GLY A 197 14.36 -5.21 -22.00
CA GLY A 197 15.04 -5.78 -20.82
C GLY A 197 16.29 -6.62 -21.13
N THR A 198 16.57 -6.97 -22.39
CA THR A 198 17.56 -8.01 -22.72
C THR A 198 19.04 -7.66 -22.47
N THR A 199 19.36 -6.41 -22.08
CA THR A 199 20.75 -5.90 -22.02
C THR A 199 21.10 -5.09 -20.76
N ASN A 200 20.86 -5.62 -19.56
CA ASN A 200 21.15 -4.95 -18.26
C ASN A 200 20.47 -3.57 -18.07
N ALA A 201 19.47 -3.28 -18.89
CA ALA A 201 18.67 -2.07 -18.86
C ALA A 201 17.23 -2.54 -18.71
N GLU A 202 16.75 -2.59 -17.48
CA GLU A 202 15.39 -3.02 -17.12
C GLU A 202 14.60 -1.81 -16.64
N GLY A 203 13.27 -1.88 -16.65
CA GLY A 203 12.41 -0.83 -16.10
C GLY A 203 12.65 -0.54 -14.62
N TYR A 204 11.96 0.47 -14.09
CA TYR A 204 11.75 0.55 -12.64
C TYR A 204 10.64 -0.42 -12.23
N TYR A 205 9.59 -0.59 -13.04
CA TYR A 205 8.64 -1.70 -12.98
C TYR A 205 8.70 -2.56 -14.24
N GLY A 206 8.38 -3.84 -14.13
CA GLY A 206 8.43 -4.78 -15.26
C GLY A 206 9.85 -5.04 -15.78
N ALA A 207 9.97 -5.19 -17.10
CA ALA A 207 11.21 -5.42 -17.84
C ALA A 207 11.49 -4.31 -18.87
N GLN A 208 10.44 -3.68 -19.42
CA GLN A 208 10.53 -2.70 -20.49
C GLN A 208 10.69 -1.26 -19.96
N HIS A 209 11.20 -0.37 -20.79
CA HIS A 209 11.24 1.08 -20.54
C HIS A 209 11.47 1.85 -21.84
N LEU A 210 11.16 3.14 -21.82
CA LEU A 210 11.43 4.08 -22.90
C LEU A 210 12.80 4.75 -22.69
N THR A 211 13.58 4.96 -23.75
CA THR A 211 14.85 5.72 -23.68
C THR A 211 14.79 7.00 -24.53
N LEU A 212 15.16 8.13 -23.91
CA LEU A 212 15.28 9.45 -24.51
C LEU A 212 16.75 9.83 -24.70
N ASP A 213 17.29 9.62 -25.90
CA ASP A 213 18.61 10.15 -26.29
C ASP A 213 18.47 11.56 -26.86
N SER A 214 19.02 12.57 -26.17
CA SER A 214 18.93 13.97 -26.58
C SER A 214 19.61 14.31 -27.92
N THR A 215 20.37 13.38 -28.50
CA THR A 215 20.89 13.50 -29.88
C THR A 215 19.89 13.08 -30.95
N SER A 216 18.82 12.35 -30.59
CA SER A 216 17.77 11.89 -31.49
C SER A 216 16.39 12.49 -31.17
N ALA A 217 15.98 12.50 -29.89
CA ALA A 217 14.74 13.09 -29.39
C ALA A 217 14.95 13.71 -27.99
N THR A 218 14.63 15.01 -27.85
CA THR A 218 14.76 15.72 -26.56
C THR A 218 13.46 15.77 -25.76
N GLU A 219 12.32 15.43 -26.37
CA GLU A 219 11.01 15.48 -25.73
C GLU A 219 10.12 14.32 -26.19
N ALA A 220 9.36 13.75 -25.24
CA ALA A 220 8.29 12.79 -25.49
C ALA A 220 7.02 13.17 -24.72
N TRP A 221 5.85 12.83 -25.27
CA TRP A 221 4.56 13.17 -24.68
C TRP A 221 3.45 12.17 -25.01
N GLN A 222 2.41 12.17 -24.19
CA GLN A 222 1.13 11.54 -24.49
C GLN A 222 0.00 12.56 -24.28
N SER A 223 -0.98 12.57 -25.20
CA SER A 223 -2.16 13.42 -25.12
C SER A 223 -3.40 12.60 -24.77
N LEU A 224 -4.06 12.95 -23.67
CA LEU A 224 -5.35 12.42 -23.25
C LEU A 224 -6.49 13.27 -23.83
N SER A 225 -7.23 12.70 -24.77
CA SER A 225 -8.40 13.33 -25.39
C SER A 225 -9.69 13.04 -24.61
N ALA A 226 -10.61 14.02 -24.60
CA ALA A 226 -11.91 13.99 -23.92
C ALA A 226 -12.97 13.02 -24.53
N GLY A 227 -12.58 11.80 -24.90
CA GLY A 227 -13.46 10.83 -25.55
C GLY A 227 -12.87 9.43 -25.72
N GLY A 228 -12.06 8.97 -24.76
CA GLY A 228 -11.44 7.63 -24.83
C GLY A 228 -10.71 7.18 -23.57
N VAL A 229 -10.26 8.11 -22.74
CA VAL A 229 -9.71 7.82 -21.39
C VAL A 229 -10.23 8.82 -20.35
N LEU A 230 -10.38 10.09 -20.75
CA LEU A 230 -11.25 11.04 -20.08
C LEU A 230 -12.69 10.81 -20.56
N GLU A 231 -13.59 10.38 -19.68
CA GLU A 231 -15.02 10.15 -19.97
C GLU A 231 -15.90 11.40 -19.75
N TRP A 232 -15.27 12.58 -19.67
CA TRP A 232 -15.94 13.86 -19.42
C TRP A 232 -15.58 14.89 -20.49
N SER A 233 -16.59 15.47 -21.13
CA SER A 233 -16.42 16.73 -21.86
C SER A 233 -16.41 17.91 -20.88
N ALA A 234 -15.25 18.57 -20.79
CA ALA A 234 -15.12 19.99 -20.46
C ALA A 234 -15.95 20.56 -19.29
N ALA A 235 -15.83 20.02 -18.08
CA ALA A 235 -15.72 20.84 -16.86
C ALA A 235 -15.40 20.07 -15.55
N GLU A 236 -14.25 19.39 -15.53
CA GLU A 236 -13.51 19.14 -14.27
C GLU A 236 -12.78 20.42 -13.80
N ALA A 237 -13.43 21.57 -13.98
CA ALA A 237 -12.83 22.89 -13.79
C ALA A 237 -12.49 23.11 -12.30
N GLY A 238 -11.26 23.52 -12.03
CA GLY A 238 -10.73 23.67 -10.68
C GLY A 238 -9.89 22.51 -10.17
N ARG A 239 -9.91 21.33 -10.81
CA ARG A 239 -9.01 20.23 -10.43
C ARG A 239 -7.55 20.66 -10.65
N SER A 240 -6.76 20.61 -9.57
CA SER A 240 -5.30 20.63 -9.62
C SER A 240 -4.81 19.28 -10.15
N LEU A 241 -3.86 19.28 -11.08
CA LEU A 241 -3.27 18.06 -11.63
C LEU A 241 -1.81 17.91 -11.22
N GLU A 242 -1.36 16.67 -11.12
CA GLU A 242 0.03 16.29 -10.89
C GLU A 242 0.42 15.11 -11.78
N ALA A 243 1.73 14.85 -11.87
CA ALA A 243 2.25 13.67 -12.56
C ALA A 243 3.50 13.14 -11.86
N GLY A 244 3.72 11.84 -12.00
CA GLY A 244 4.88 11.11 -11.48
C GLY A 244 5.59 10.36 -12.60
N ILE A 245 6.91 10.24 -12.53
CA ILE A 245 7.70 9.52 -13.53
C ILE A 245 8.98 8.95 -12.92
N TRP A 246 9.36 7.74 -13.30
CA TRP A 246 10.66 7.17 -12.95
C TRP A 246 11.67 7.44 -14.06
N LEU A 247 12.87 7.86 -13.66
CA LEU A 247 13.94 8.33 -14.53
C LEU A 247 15.29 7.69 -14.15
N ARG A 248 16.08 7.22 -15.12
CA ARG A 248 17.45 6.75 -14.92
C ARG A 248 18.39 7.30 -15.99
N PRO A 249 19.29 8.25 -15.66
CA PRO A 249 20.36 8.68 -16.55
C PRO A 249 21.37 7.55 -16.76
N ASP A 250 21.87 7.37 -17.98
CA ASP A 250 22.91 6.36 -18.28
C ASP A 250 24.10 6.40 -17.31
N ALA A 251 24.62 5.21 -16.96
CA ALA A 251 25.70 5.03 -15.99
C ALA A 251 27.03 5.71 -16.41
N ALA A 252 27.27 5.87 -17.71
CA ALA A 252 28.46 6.55 -18.25
C ALA A 252 28.24 8.06 -18.50
N MET A 253 27.02 8.59 -18.35
CA MET A 253 26.68 9.98 -18.66
C MET A 253 27.60 11.00 -17.94
N PRO A 254 28.04 12.09 -18.62
CA PRO A 254 28.86 13.13 -18.00
C PRO A 254 28.01 14.15 -17.21
N LEU A 255 27.52 13.76 -16.04
CA LEU A 255 26.77 14.64 -15.11
C LEU A 255 27.69 15.46 -14.18
N PRO A 256 27.20 16.62 -13.66
CA PRO A 256 27.96 17.47 -12.75
C PRO A 256 28.03 16.93 -11.31
N PHE A 257 29.01 17.38 -10.53
CA PHE A 257 29.16 17.03 -9.10
C PHE A 257 28.13 17.67 -8.16
N ALA A 258 27.39 18.67 -8.64
CA ALA A 258 26.34 19.39 -7.92
C ALA A 258 25.28 19.85 -8.93
N SER A 259 24.06 20.12 -8.47
CA SER A 259 22.94 20.51 -9.33
C SER A 259 23.26 21.75 -10.17
N SER A 260 22.82 21.75 -11.44
CA SER A 260 23.09 22.82 -12.40
C SER A 260 21.81 23.25 -13.11
N PRO A 261 21.50 24.56 -13.19
CA PRO A 261 20.33 25.07 -13.89
C PRO A 261 20.38 24.87 -15.42
N THR A 262 21.49 24.34 -15.96
CA THR A 262 21.65 24.01 -17.40
C THR A 262 21.71 22.51 -17.68
N VAL A 263 21.52 21.65 -16.67
CA VAL A 263 21.48 20.19 -16.81
C VAL A 263 20.25 19.72 -16.03
N PHE A 264 19.19 19.37 -16.75
CA PHE A 264 17.91 19.05 -16.13
C PHE A 264 17.04 18.11 -16.98
N VAL A 265 16.03 17.56 -16.31
CA VAL A 265 14.85 16.93 -16.90
C VAL A 265 13.62 17.67 -16.37
N GLU A 266 12.63 17.91 -17.23
CA GLU A 266 11.33 18.45 -16.82
C GLU A 266 10.22 17.43 -17.06
N LEU A 267 9.25 17.42 -16.15
CA LEU A 267 7.93 16.81 -16.33
C LEU A 267 6.90 17.94 -16.32
N ARG A 268 6.06 18.02 -17.36
CA ARG A 268 5.11 19.13 -17.56
C ARG A 268 3.73 18.60 -17.99
N ILE A 269 2.68 19.13 -17.38
CA ILE A 269 1.29 18.92 -17.83
C ILE A 269 0.80 20.19 -18.50
N PHE A 270 0.24 20.07 -19.71
CA PHE A 270 -0.42 21.17 -20.41
C PHE A 270 -1.91 20.87 -20.62
N GLY A 271 -2.76 21.85 -20.31
CA GLY A 271 -4.15 21.89 -20.73
C GLY A 271 -4.26 22.61 -22.07
N LEU A 272 -4.88 21.97 -23.06
CA LEU A 272 -5.02 22.49 -24.42
C LEU A 272 -6.45 22.86 -24.74
N GLN A 273 -6.61 24.00 -25.40
CA GLN A 273 -7.91 24.50 -25.89
C GLN A 273 -8.05 24.26 -27.40
N ALA A 274 -9.29 24.18 -27.89
CA ALA A 274 -9.60 23.87 -29.30
C ALA A 274 -9.04 24.88 -30.33
N GLY A 275 -8.58 26.05 -29.88
CA GLY A 275 -7.85 27.03 -30.70
C GLY A 275 -6.32 26.86 -30.73
N GLY A 276 -5.77 25.80 -30.11
CA GLY A 276 -4.32 25.57 -30.00
C GLY A 276 -3.63 26.41 -28.91
N ALA A 277 -4.39 26.99 -27.97
CA ALA A 277 -3.83 27.68 -26.81
C ALA A 277 -3.50 26.66 -25.71
N GLU A 278 -2.26 26.67 -25.23
CA GLU A 278 -1.75 25.77 -24.19
C GLU A 278 -1.60 26.51 -22.85
N THR A 279 -1.88 25.84 -21.75
CA THR A 279 -1.72 26.35 -20.37
C THR A 279 -0.94 25.33 -19.56
N LEU A 280 0.18 25.72 -18.95
CA LEU A 280 0.91 24.85 -18.02
C LEU A 280 0.06 24.63 -16.76
N LEU A 281 -0.22 23.37 -16.43
CA LEU A 281 -1.06 22.95 -15.30
C LEU A 281 -0.24 22.37 -14.14
N ALA A 282 0.84 21.65 -14.45
CA ALA A 282 1.78 21.11 -13.47
C ALA A 282 3.22 21.14 -14.00
N HIS A 283 4.20 21.25 -13.10
CA HIS A 283 5.62 21.34 -13.46
C HIS A 283 6.52 20.71 -12.40
N GLY A 284 7.38 19.80 -12.83
CA GLY A 284 8.49 19.25 -12.05
C GLY A 284 9.80 19.44 -12.80
N ILE A 285 10.90 19.70 -12.07
CA ILE A 285 12.23 19.80 -12.64
C ILE A 285 13.26 19.08 -11.75
N TRP A 286 14.04 18.18 -12.35
CA TRP A 286 15.14 17.48 -11.70
C TRP A 286 16.49 17.96 -12.26
N HIS A 287 17.47 18.15 -11.38
CA HIS A 287 18.83 18.59 -11.71
C HIS A 287 19.84 17.48 -11.35
N PRO A 288 19.98 16.43 -12.17
CA PRO A 288 20.68 15.19 -11.80
C PRO A 288 22.18 15.39 -11.61
N VAL A 289 22.76 14.68 -10.63
CA VAL A 289 24.20 14.74 -10.31
C VAL A 289 24.94 13.42 -10.55
N ILE A 290 26.27 13.47 -10.60
CA ILE A 290 27.17 12.37 -10.98
C ILE A 290 27.01 11.08 -10.15
N ASN A 291 26.48 11.18 -8.92
CA ASN A 291 26.22 10.04 -8.04
C ASN A 291 24.88 9.33 -8.32
N GLU A 292 24.01 9.88 -9.17
CA GLU A 292 22.65 9.35 -9.46
C GLU A 292 22.61 8.58 -10.80
N ARG A 293 23.75 8.42 -11.46
CA ARG A 293 23.87 7.74 -12.76
C ARG A 293 23.66 6.24 -12.61
N GLY A 294 22.89 5.65 -13.53
CA GLY A 294 22.46 4.25 -13.45
C GLY A 294 21.47 3.96 -12.32
N SER A 295 21.07 4.95 -11.52
CA SER A 295 20.09 4.82 -10.44
C SER A 295 18.72 5.34 -10.90
N TRP A 296 17.64 4.65 -10.52
CA TRP A 296 16.28 5.14 -10.73
C TRP A 296 15.91 6.23 -9.72
N ARG A 297 15.31 7.32 -10.20
CA ARG A 297 14.78 8.44 -9.40
C ARG A 297 13.36 8.77 -9.83
N TYR A 298 12.51 9.08 -8.86
CA TYR A 298 11.17 9.61 -9.11
C TYR A 298 11.24 11.13 -9.29
N LEU A 299 10.56 11.65 -10.32
CA LEU A 299 10.29 13.07 -10.49
C LEU A 299 8.77 13.29 -10.44
N GLN A 300 8.34 14.14 -9.51
CA GLN A 300 6.97 14.63 -9.41
C GLN A 300 6.84 16.00 -10.10
N ALA A 301 5.71 16.24 -10.75
CA ALA A 301 5.30 17.54 -11.27
C ALA A 301 4.14 18.08 -10.43
N ASP A 302 4.41 19.10 -9.62
CA ASP A 302 3.42 19.70 -8.73
C ASP A 302 2.45 20.64 -9.48
N PRO A 303 1.20 20.80 -9.02
CA PRO A 303 0.24 21.70 -9.66
C PRO A 303 0.67 23.17 -9.64
N VAL A 304 0.61 23.84 -10.79
CA VAL A 304 0.84 25.29 -10.95
C VAL A 304 -0.40 26.04 -11.41
N ALA A 305 -1.37 25.38 -12.05
CA ALA A 305 -2.68 25.93 -12.39
C ALA A 305 -3.76 24.83 -12.51
N PRO A 306 -5.01 25.09 -12.10
CA PRO A 306 -6.09 24.12 -12.22
C PRO A 306 -6.64 24.01 -13.65
N LEU A 307 -7.31 22.90 -13.95
CA LEU A 307 -8.09 22.71 -15.17
C LEU A 307 -9.16 23.80 -15.34
N SER A 308 -9.46 24.13 -16.60
CA SER A 308 -10.52 25.07 -17.00
C SER A 308 -11.52 24.39 -17.93
N ALA A 309 -12.77 24.88 -17.95
CA ALA A 309 -13.79 24.42 -18.90
C ALA A 309 -13.53 24.80 -20.38
N LEU A 310 -12.38 25.41 -20.68
CA LEU A 310 -11.91 25.66 -22.05
C LEU A 310 -10.92 24.60 -22.53
N HIS A 311 -10.38 23.77 -21.63
CA HIS A 311 -9.47 22.69 -21.98
C HIS A 311 -10.25 21.46 -22.46
N ASN A 312 -9.81 20.87 -23.58
CA ASN A 312 -10.45 19.70 -24.21
C ASN A 312 -9.48 18.54 -24.49
N GLU A 313 -8.20 18.73 -24.15
CA GLU A 313 -7.12 17.75 -24.20
C GLU A 313 -6.12 18.10 -23.10
N ILE A 314 -5.52 17.08 -22.48
CA ILE A 314 -4.41 17.22 -21.53
C ILE A 314 -3.20 16.52 -22.14
N ARG A 315 -2.05 17.20 -22.21
CA ARG A 315 -0.78 16.60 -22.64
C ARG A 315 0.16 16.48 -21.46
N LEU A 316 0.62 15.26 -21.18
CA LEU A 316 1.77 15.00 -20.32
C LEU A 316 3.02 14.96 -21.19
N GLN A 317 4.05 15.75 -20.83
CA GLN A 317 5.31 15.82 -21.55
C GLN A 317 6.49 15.65 -20.60
N VAL A 318 7.47 14.83 -21.01
CA VAL A 318 8.82 14.75 -20.43
C VAL A 318 9.82 15.35 -21.42
N SER A 319 10.72 16.19 -20.91
CA SER A 319 11.73 16.91 -21.71
C SER A 319 13.12 16.79 -21.07
N SER A 320 14.13 16.40 -21.84
CA SER A 320 15.50 16.18 -21.38
C SER A 320 16.48 17.12 -22.10
N VAL A 321 17.32 17.83 -21.33
CA VAL A 321 18.49 18.55 -21.85
C VAL A 321 19.81 17.90 -21.41
N LEU A 322 19.76 16.62 -21.02
CA LEU A 322 20.93 15.86 -20.57
C LEU A 322 21.85 15.51 -21.75
N PRO A 323 23.17 15.33 -21.55
CA PRO A 323 24.15 15.09 -22.61
C PRO A 323 24.21 13.63 -23.12
N GLY A 324 23.10 12.89 -23.06
CA GLY A 324 23.00 11.49 -23.50
C GLY A 324 21.66 10.85 -23.13
N ALA A 325 21.60 9.52 -23.21
CA ALA A 325 20.40 8.72 -22.95
C ALA A 325 19.86 8.82 -21.51
N LEU A 326 18.54 9.05 -21.42
CA LEU A 326 17.75 9.05 -20.21
C LEU A 326 16.65 7.98 -20.33
N ASP A 327 16.69 6.98 -19.47
CA ASP A 327 15.63 5.98 -19.38
C ASP A 327 14.43 6.54 -18.59
N VAL A 328 13.24 6.14 -19.01
CA VAL A 328 11.94 6.65 -18.55
C VAL A 328 10.99 5.47 -18.37
N ASP A 329 10.35 5.38 -17.21
CA ASP A 329 9.42 4.30 -16.89
C ASP A 329 8.29 4.74 -15.93
N PHE A 330 7.24 3.92 -15.89
CA PHE A 330 6.09 3.95 -14.99
C PHE A 330 5.55 5.36 -14.76
N VAL A 331 5.02 5.92 -15.84
CA VAL A 331 4.52 7.29 -15.87
C VAL A 331 3.09 7.33 -15.33
N GLN A 332 2.82 8.26 -14.42
CA GLN A 332 1.50 8.49 -13.82
C GLN A 332 1.06 9.94 -14.00
N ILE A 333 -0.25 10.16 -14.07
CA ILE A 333 -0.88 11.49 -14.09
C ILE A 333 -2.24 11.38 -13.40
N GLY A 334 -2.65 12.42 -12.69
CA GLY A 334 -3.95 12.44 -12.05
C GLY A 334 -4.28 13.79 -11.44
N GLU A 335 -5.31 13.79 -10.61
CA GLU A 335 -5.55 14.87 -9.65
C GLU A 335 -4.42 14.96 -8.62
N GLN A 336 -4.25 16.13 -8.00
CA GLN A 336 -3.31 16.29 -6.89
C GLN A 336 -3.56 15.24 -5.78
N TYR A 337 -2.49 14.60 -5.30
CA TYR A 337 -2.46 13.45 -4.39
C TYR A 337 -3.03 12.13 -4.94
N ALA A 338 -3.00 11.92 -6.26
CA ALA A 338 -3.39 10.66 -6.90
C ALA A 338 -2.20 9.76 -7.32
N VAL A 339 -0.96 10.29 -7.39
CA VAL A 339 0.19 9.56 -7.94
C VAL A 339 1.39 9.54 -6.98
N ASP A 340 1.92 8.36 -6.69
CA ASP A 340 2.95 8.15 -5.65
C ASP A 340 4.23 7.44 -6.15
N GLY A 341 4.31 7.18 -7.46
CA GLY A 341 5.36 6.38 -8.08
C GLY A 341 5.12 4.87 -8.02
N ASN A 342 3.91 4.40 -7.69
CA ASN A 342 3.61 2.98 -7.54
C ASN A 342 2.29 2.55 -8.20
N PRO A 343 2.13 1.25 -8.52
CA PRO A 343 0.81 0.68 -8.81
C PRO A 343 -0.11 0.85 -7.60
N ARG A 344 -1.25 1.55 -7.78
CA ARG A 344 -2.15 1.95 -6.67
C ARG A 344 -2.52 0.81 -5.71
N ARG A 345 -2.93 -0.35 -6.23
CA ARG A 345 -3.31 -1.54 -5.41
C ARG A 345 -2.08 -2.39 -5.08
N ARG A 346 -1.53 -2.27 -3.87
CA ARG A 346 -0.33 -3.01 -3.43
C ARG A 346 -0.60 -4.08 -2.38
N VAL A 347 0.18 -5.16 -2.43
CA VAL A 347 0.20 -6.22 -1.42
C VAL A 347 1.66 -6.53 -1.06
N GLY A 348 2.01 -6.31 0.20
CA GLY A 348 3.30 -6.69 0.78
C GLY A 348 3.17 -7.85 1.76
N ALA A 349 4.26 -8.54 2.07
CA ALA A 349 4.30 -9.54 3.14
C ALA A 349 5.51 -9.37 4.06
N ASN A 350 5.31 -9.46 5.38
CA ASN A 350 6.42 -9.35 6.34
C ASN A 350 7.37 -10.56 6.24
N TYR A 351 8.67 -10.31 6.17
CA TYR A 351 9.67 -11.37 5.95
C TYR A 351 10.67 -11.47 7.10
N VAL A 352 10.82 -12.67 7.67
CA VAL A 352 11.69 -12.94 8.83
C VAL A 352 12.97 -13.63 8.35
N GLY A 353 14.06 -12.86 8.28
CA GLY A 353 15.40 -13.34 7.92
C GLY A 353 16.24 -13.81 9.12
N ARG A 354 15.68 -14.63 10.01
CA ARG A 354 16.31 -14.98 11.31
C ARG A 354 16.64 -16.48 11.49
N TYR A 355 16.32 -17.32 10.50
CA TYR A 355 16.52 -18.76 10.54
C TYR A 355 17.96 -19.16 10.17
N ARG A 356 18.47 -20.25 10.75
CA ARG A 356 19.84 -20.72 10.54
C ARG A 356 19.90 -22.24 10.48
N SER A 357 20.68 -22.79 9.55
CA SER A 357 20.80 -24.24 9.40
C SER A 357 22.26 -24.69 9.32
N PRO A 358 22.70 -25.71 10.07
CA PRO A 358 24.03 -26.30 9.93
C PRO A 358 24.18 -27.12 8.64
N ALA A 359 23.13 -27.26 7.83
CA ALA A 359 23.20 -27.85 6.49
C ALA A 359 23.64 -26.85 5.40
N TYR A 360 23.54 -25.54 5.65
CA TYR A 360 23.91 -24.51 4.69
C TYR A 360 25.45 -24.43 4.54
N PRO A 361 26.03 -24.54 3.32
CA PRO A 361 27.49 -24.67 3.15
C PRO A 361 28.32 -23.51 3.71
N ASP A 362 27.81 -22.28 3.61
CA ASP A 362 28.51 -21.07 4.10
C ASP A 362 28.19 -20.76 5.58
N ALA A 363 27.47 -21.64 6.29
CA ALA A 363 27.35 -21.56 7.73
C ALA A 363 28.70 -21.93 8.39
N PRO A 364 29.35 -21.02 9.14
CA PRO A 364 30.67 -21.25 9.70
C PRO A 364 30.68 -22.44 10.67
N SER A 365 31.78 -23.20 10.63
CA SER A 365 31.90 -24.57 11.14
C SER A 365 32.06 -24.71 12.67
N SER A 366 31.83 -23.65 13.45
CA SER A 366 32.04 -23.67 14.90
C SER A 366 31.06 -22.81 15.75
N PRO A 367 29.72 -22.90 15.61
CA PRO A 367 28.80 -22.29 16.57
C PRO A 367 28.85 -23.07 17.89
N SER A 368 29.05 -22.38 19.01
CA SER A 368 29.45 -23.00 20.29
C SER A 368 28.34 -23.82 20.97
N SER A 369 27.08 -23.57 20.61
CA SER A 369 25.90 -24.22 21.18
C SER A 369 24.89 -24.63 20.11
N ALA A 370 23.96 -25.53 20.46
CA ALA A 370 22.84 -25.90 19.59
C ALA A 370 21.95 -24.67 19.27
N GLN A 371 21.81 -23.73 20.21
CA GLN A 371 21.07 -22.48 19.98
C GLN A 371 21.73 -21.59 18.93
N GLU A 372 23.06 -21.54 18.89
CA GLU A 372 23.78 -20.80 17.84
C GLU A 372 23.76 -21.54 16.50
N ARG A 373 23.71 -22.88 16.48
CA ARG A 373 23.63 -23.69 15.24
C ARG A 373 22.29 -23.54 14.51
N TRP A 374 21.18 -23.47 15.25
CA TRP A 374 19.82 -23.54 14.70
C TRP A 374 19.00 -22.24 14.85
N ARG A 375 19.42 -21.31 15.71
CA ARG A 375 18.75 -20.01 15.96
C ARG A 375 17.24 -20.17 16.13
N MET A 376 16.42 -19.53 15.30
CA MET A 376 14.95 -19.51 15.44
C MET A 376 14.26 -20.84 15.11
N TRP A 377 14.99 -21.87 14.65
CA TRP A 377 14.45 -23.24 14.59
C TRP A 377 14.48 -23.96 15.93
N ARG A 378 15.16 -23.43 16.94
CA ARG A 378 15.36 -24.09 18.24
C ARG A 378 14.86 -23.22 19.38
N TRP A 379 14.05 -23.78 20.26
CA TRP A 379 13.58 -23.09 21.45
C TRP A 379 13.50 -24.04 22.65
N VAL A 380 14.31 -23.79 23.69
CA VAL A 380 14.31 -24.58 24.94
C VAL A 380 14.27 -23.68 26.18
N SER A 381 13.85 -22.43 26.02
CA SER A 381 13.64 -21.51 27.14
C SER A 381 12.24 -21.78 27.71
N PRO A 382 12.08 -22.03 29.02
CA PRO A 382 10.76 -22.18 29.62
C PRO A 382 9.93 -20.90 29.48
N ASN A 383 8.60 -21.05 29.48
CA ASN A 383 7.71 -19.91 29.47
C ASN A 383 7.77 -19.14 30.81
N ALA A 384 7.38 -17.87 30.81
CA ALA A 384 7.50 -17.01 31.99
C ALA A 384 6.45 -17.28 33.09
N CYS A 385 5.48 -18.16 32.85
CA CYS A 385 4.39 -18.48 33.77
C CYS A 385 4.72 -19.73 34.62
N ASP A 386 5.46 -20.68 34.05
CA ASP A 386 5.95 -21.88 34.72
C ASP A 386 7.35 -22.26 34.20
N SER A 387 8.36 -22.12 35.05
CA SER A 387 9.76 -22.45 34.72
C SER A 387 10.06 -23.95 34.66
N SER A 388 9.08 -24.81 34.98
CA SER A 388 9.17 -26.27 34.90
C SER A 388 8.43 -26.88 33.70
N PHE A 389 7.63 -26.10 32.98
CA PHE A 389 6.90 -26.56 31.79
C PHE A 389 7.82 -26.64 30.56
N SER A 390 7.86 -27.81 29.92
CA SER A 390 8.78 -28.12 28.82
C SER A 390 8.11 -28.69 27.55
N ASP A 391 6.79 -28.78 27.49
CA ASP A 391 6.09 -29.44 26.37
C ASP A 391 6.11 -28.61 25.07
N PHE A 392 6.57 -27.36 25.16
CA PHE A 392 6.89 -26.44 24.05
C PHE A 392 8.41 -26.24 23.90
N PHE A 393 9.21 -27.26 24.22
CA PHE A 393 10.63 -27.30 23.90
C PHE A 393 10.84 -27.98 22.55
N HIS A 394 11.55 -27.29 21.66
CA HIS A 394 11.89 -27.74 20.34
C HIS A 394 13.42 -27.73 20.15
N ASP A 395 14.01 -28.90 19.92
CA ASP A 395 15.47 -29.05 19.76
C ASP A 395 15.85 -29.91 18.54
N PRO A 396 15.95 -29.31 17.33
CA PRO A 396 16.20 -30.05 16.09
C PRO A 396 17.63 -30.61 15.96
N ASP A 397 18.48 -30.41 16.98
CA ASP A 397 19.86 -30.86 16.99
C ASP A 397 20.01 -32.30 17.49
N CYS A 398 20.01 -33.25 16.55
CA CYS A 398 20.24 -34.67 16.83
C CYS A 398 21.64 -35.02 17.40
N ALA A 399 22.58 -34.05 17.50
CA ALA A 399 23.82 -34.24 18.24
C ALA A 399 23.67 -33.94 19.75
N THR A 400 22.60 -33.26 20.17
CA THR A 400 22.34 -32.89 21.57
C THR A 400 20.99 -33.32 22.13
N SER A 401 20.00 -33.64 21.28
CA SER A 401 18.66 -34.10 21.67
C SER A 401 18.34 -35.47 21.10
N SER A 402 17.76 -36.35 21.94
CA SER A 402 17.19 -37.65 21.52
C SER A 402 15.76 -37.53 20.98
N THR A 403 15.12 -36.36 21.09
CA THR A 403 13.78 -36.06 20.56
C THR A 403 13.85 -35.07 19.39
N CYS A 404 15.00 -34.97 18.71
CA CYS A 404 15.27 -34.02 17.63
C CYS A 404 14.40 -34.17 16.37
N LEU A 405 13.58 -35.23 16.32
CA LEU A 405 12.63 -35.50 15.25
C LEU A 405 11.23 -35.63 15.85
N ARG A 406 10.23 -35.03 15.18
CA ARG A 406 8.81 -35.25 15.44
C ARG A 406 8.41 -36.69 15.07
N THR A 407 7.19 -37.10 15.43
CA THR A 407 6.71 -38.47 15.16
C THR A 407 6.55 -38.79 13.66
N ASN A 408 6.46 -37.76 12.81
CA ASN A 408 6.50 -37.86 11.35
C ASN A 408 7.94 -38.00 10.76
N GLY A 409 8.98 -37.96 11.60
CA GLY A 409 10.38 -38.12 11.21
C GLY A 409 11.07 -36.86 10.67
N ARG A 410 10.37 -35.72 10.59
CA ARG A 410 10.93 -34.39 10.29
C ARG A 410 11.60 -33.81 11.53
N ARG A 411 12.47 -32.80 11.40
CA ARG A 411 13.07 -32.14 12.57
C ARG A 411 12.05 -31.48 13.48
N ASP A 412 12.35 -31.51 14.77
CA ASP A 412 11.58 -30.82 15.80
C ASP A 412 11.93 -29.33 15.84
N LEU A 413 11.27 -28.56 14.95
CA LEU A 413 11.43 -27.11 14.83
C LEU A 413 10.52 -26.36 15.81
N ALA A 414 10.95 -25.16 16.22
CA ALA A 414 10.27 -24.20 17.10
C ALA A 414 9.01 -23.57 16.46
N VAL A 415 8.04 -24.42 16.15
CA VAL A 415 6.79 -24.17 15.40
C VAL A 415 5.66 -24.91 16.13
N THR A 416 4.46 -24.34 16.19
CA THR A 416 3.33 -24.98 16.93
C THR A 416 3.13 -26.46 16.58
N THR A 417 2.94 -27.29 17.60
CA THR A 417 2.46 -28.67 17.49
C THR A 417 0.96 -28.78 17.80
N LEU A 418 0.33 -27.71 18.32
CA LEU A 418 -1.09 -27.68 18.70
C LEU A 418 -2.05 -27.82 17.49
N ARG A 419 -1.53 -27.59 16.28
CA ARG A 419 -2.23 -27.76 14.99
C ARG A 419 -1.83 -29.06 14.26
N GLY A 420 -0.84 -29.79 14.78
CA GLY A 420 -0.37 -31.08 14.29
C GLY A 420 1.13 -31.12 14.00
N GLU A 421 1.70 -32.33 14.00
CA GLU A 421 3.14 -32.60 13.80
C GLU A 421 3.69 -32.06 12.46
N ASP A 422 2.82 -32.01 11.44
CA ASP A 422 3.14 -31.72 10.04
C ASP A 422 3.21 -30.21 9.71
N GLU A 423 2.83 -29.33 10.63
CA GLU A 423 2.95 -27.88 10.42
C GLU A 423 4.44 -27.48 10.53
N LEU A 424 5.11 -27.57 9.39
CA LEU A 424 6.56 -27.39 9.18
C LEU A 424 6.82 -26.85 7.76
N PRO A 425 7.98 -26.21 7.50
CA PRO A 425 8.36 -25.78 6.15
C PRO A 425 8.41 -26.95 5.15
N LEU A 426 7.77 -26.76 3.99
CA LEU A 426 7.85 -27.70 2.87
C LEU A 426 9.30 -27.94 2.43
N VAL A 427 10.15 -26.92 2.54
CA VAL A 427 11.57 -26.94 2.17
C VAL A 427 12.52 -27.30 3.32
N GLY A 428 12.00 -27.73 4.48
CA GLY A 428 12.80 -28.15 5.64
C GLY A 428 13.41 -27.00 6.44
N ALA A 429 14.28 -27.33 7.39
CA ALA A 429 14.90 -26.36 8.31
C ALA A 429 16.01 -25.54 7.61
N TYR A 430 15.62 -24.50 6.88
CA TYR A 430 16.50 -23.70 6.03
C TYR A 430 17.40 -22.68 6.78
N ASP A 431 18.41 -22.14 6.10
CA ASP A 431 19.13 -20.95 6.55
C ASP A 431 18.61 -19.73 5.78
N SER A 432 18.30 -18.63 6.47
CA SER A 432 17.71 -17.45 5.83
C SER A 432 18.62 -16.81 4.77
N ARG A 433 19.92 -17.11 4.75
CA ARG A 433 20.88 -16.56 3.78
C ARG A 433 21.02 -17.40 2.50
N ASP A 434 20.38 -18.57 2.42
CA ASP A 434 20.50 -19.42 1.24
C ASP A 434 19.83 -18.76 0.03
N ARG A 435 20.65 -18.43 -0.99
CA ARG A 435 20.20 -17.69 -2.17
C ARG A 435 19.15 -18.44 -3.00
N ASP A 436 19.15 -19.77 -2.99
CA ASP A 436 18.13 -20.53 -3.71
C ASP A 436 16.81 -20.61 -2.93
N VAL A 437 16.85 -20.59 -1.59
CA VAL A 437 15.67 -20.37 -0.74
C VAL A 437 15.09 -18.97 -0.95
N LEU A 438 15.94 -17.93 -0.98
CA LEU A 438 15.53 -16.54 -1.19
C LEU A 438 14.89 -16.34 -2.58
N ARG A 439 15.49 -16.89 -3.65
CA ARG A 439 14.87 -16.93 -5.00
C ARG A 439 13.55 -17.70 -5.01
N TYR A 440 13.48 -18.83 -4.32
CA TYR A 440 12.24 -19.61 -4.18
C TYR A 440 11.13 -18.82 -3.49
N HIS A 441 11.45 -18.04 -2.45
CA HIS A 441 10.50 -17.18 -1.74
C HIS A 441 9.99 -16.03 -2.61
N ILE A 442 10.88 -15.27 -3.27
CA ILE A 442 10.46 -14.19 -4.19
C ILE A 442 9.60 -14.76 -5.33
N ALA A 443 10.03 -15.84 -5.98
CA ALA A 443 9.29 -16.43 -7.10
C ALA A 443 7.89 -16.92 -6.68
N LEU A 444 7.74 -17.48 -5.47
CA LEU A 444 6.41 -17.84 -4.95
C LEU A 444 5.56 -16.61 -4.59
N ALA A 445 6.17 -15.57 -4.01
CA ALA A 445 5.48 -14.34 -3.65
C ALA A 445 4.94 -13.62 -4.90
N GLN A 446 5.76 -13.46 -5.93
CA GLN A 446 5.36 -12.96 -7.26
C GLN A 446 4.28 -13.83 -7.90
N ALA A 447 4.41 -15.17 -7.83
CA ALA A 447 3.38 -16.07 -8.34
C ALA A 447 2.04 -15.94 -7.59
N ALA A 448 2.05 -15.52 -6.33
CA ALA A 448 0.87 -15.17 -5.54
C ALA A 448 0.39 -13.71 -5.75
N GLY A 449 1.12 -12.90 -6.52
CA GLY A 449 0.80 -11.49 -6.78
C GLY A 449 1.23 -10.53 -5.66
N ILE A 450 2.07 -10.96 -4.73
CA ILE A 450 2.69 -10.09 -3.72
C ILE A 450 3.77 -9.25 -4.43
N ASP A 451 3.78 -7.92 -4.25
CA ASP A 451 4.72 -7.01 -4.91
C ASP A 451 6.06 -6.90 -4.18
N HIS A 452 6.02 -7.09 -2.86
CA HIS A 452 7.15 -6.75 -2.00
C HIS A 452 7.20 -7.54 -0.69
N PHE A 453 8.41 -7.65 -0.14
CA PHE A 453 8.58 -8.03 1.26
C PHE A 453 8.80 -6.80 2.15
N ILE A 454 8.26 -6.85 3.35
CA ILE A 454 8.48 -5.89 4.43
C ILE A 454 9.41 -6.57 5.42
N TYR A 455 10.71 -6.43 5.18
CA TYR A 455 11.77 -7.17 5.84
C TYR A 455 11.94 -6.73 7.31
N ASP A 456 11.78 -7.67 8.23
CA ASP A 456 11.91 -7.47 9.66
C ASP A 456 13.38 -7.23 10.06
N TRP A 457 13.75 -5.97 10.32
CA TRP A 457 15.14 -5.48 10.32
C TRP A 457 15.61 -4.98 11.70
N LEU A 458 16.70 -5.59 12.20
CA LEU A 458 17.27 -5.35 13.52
C LEU A 458 18.36 -4.27 13.59
N GLY A 459 18.57 -3.50 12.53
CA GLY A 459 19.56 -2.41 12.48
C GLY A 459 20.99 -2.85 12.13
N HIS A 460 21.74 -1.95 11.51
CA HIS A 460 23.15 -2.14 11.17
C HIS A 460 24.06 -2.06 12.41
N ARG A 461 23.71 -1.26 13.43
CA ARG A 461 24.49 -1.17 14.68
C ARG A 461 24.60 -2.52 15.41
N LEU A 462 23.53 -3.31 15.45
CA LEU A 462 23.54 -4.67 16.03
C LEU A 462 24.34 -5.64 15.15
N ALA A 463 24.30 -5.47 13.83
CA ALA A 463 25.10 -6.25 12.89
C ALA A 463 26.60 -5.99 13.07
N LEU A 464 27.03 -4.72 13.08
CA LEU A 464 28.41 -4.30 13.35
C LEU A 464 28.90 -4.80 14.70
N GLN A 465 28.10 -4.70 15.77
CA GLN A 465 28.47 -5.23 17.07
C GLN A 465 28.66 -6.76 17.02
N SER A 466 27.76 -7.49 16.35
CA SER A 466 27.89 -8.93 16.18
C SER A 466 29.17 -9.32 15.44
N ILE A 467 29.50 -8.62 14.34
CA ILE A 467 30.75 -8.83 13.58
C ILE A 467 31.98 -8.59 14.46
N ASN A 468 32.00 -7.48 15.21
CA ASN A 468 33.12 -7.14 16.12
C ASN A 468 33.28 -8.13 17.27
N GLU A 469 32.20 -8.79 17.71
CA GLU A 469 32.21 -9.87 18.69
C GLU A 469 32.40 -11.28 18.07
N GLY A 470 32.71 -11.36 16.77
CA GLY A 470 32.99 -12.62 16.06
C GLY A 470 31.76 -13.50 15.77
N ARG A 471 30.55 -12.92 15.80
CA ARG A 471 29.28 -13.61 15.54
C ARG A 471 28.69 -13.26 14.17
N GLU A 472 27.91 -14.20 13.64
CA GLU A 472 27.15 -14.02 12.39
C GLU A 472 25.99 -13.01 12.56
N PRO A 473 25.93 -11.92 11.77
CA PRO A 473 24.81 -10.98 11.75
C PRO A 473 23.71 -11.48 10.79
N ILE A 474 23.09 -12.63 11.09
CA ILE A 474 22.25 -13.39 10.13
C ILE A 474 21.11 -12.54 9.54
N ASN A 475 20.46 -11.70 10.36
CA ASN A 475 19.39 -10.79 9.91
C ASN A 475 19.88 -9.65 9.00
N HIS A 476 21.17 -9.30 9.04
CA HIS A 476 21.77 -8.34 8.12
C HIS A 476 22.18 -9.02 6.81
N ALA A 477 22.91 -10.13 6.90
CA ALA A 477 23.36 -10.88 5.74
C ALA A 477 22.20 -11.47 4.90
N CYS A 478 21.06 -11.80 5.53
CA CYS A 478 19.83 -12.17 4.82
C CYS A 478 19.15 -10.97 4.13
N PHE A 479 19.30 -9.75 4.67
CA PHE A 479 18.77 -8.53 4.05
C PHE A 479 19.57 -8.19 2.79
N GLU A 480 20.89 -8.06 2.92
CA GLU A 480 21.81 -7.81 1.79
C GLU A 480 21.65 -8.88 0.69
N ALA A 481 21.57 -10.17 1.05
CA ALA A 481 21.36 -11.25 0.08
C ALA A 481 19.97 -11.27 -0.56
N LEU A 482 18.94 -10.74 0.11
CA LEU A 482 17.58 -10.61 -0.44
C LEU A 482 17.50 -9.42 -1.41
N GLU A 483 18.16 -8.31 -1.09
CA GLU A 483 18.30 -7.15 -1.99
C GLU A 483 19.08 -7.50 -3.25
N GLU A 484 20.24 -8.16 -3.13
CA GLU A 484 20.99 -8.63 -4.29
C GLU A 484 20.17 -9.54 -5.23
N ILE A 485 19.19 -10.29 -4.70
CA ILE A 485 18.31 -11.16 -5.50
C ILE A 485 17.12 -10.38 -6.05
N ALA A 486 16.59 -9.40 -5.32
CA ALA A 486 15.58 -8.47 -5.83
C ALA A 486 16.11 -7.63 -7.00
N GLU A 487 17.41 -7.32 -7.00
CA GLU A 487 18.12 -6.65 -8.09
C GLU A 487 18.49 -7.57 -9.27
N GLU A 488 18.46 -8.90 -9.14
CA GLU A 488 18.80 -9.83 -10.25
C GLU A 488 17.90 -9.59 -11.49
N ASN A 489 18.50 -9.60 -12.69
CA ASN A 489 17.82 -9.32 -13.96
C ASN A 489 16.52 -10.12 -14.15
N GLY A 490 15.45 -9.44 -14.57
CA GLY A 490 14.11 -9.97 -14.80
C GLY A 490 13.25 -10.04 -13.54
N ASN A 491 13.68 -9.42 -12.45
CA ASN A 491 12.99 -9.41 -11.16
C ASN A 491 12.51 -7.99 -10.80
N ASP A 492 11.22 -7.80 -10.58
CA ASP A 492 10.60 -6.53 -10.17
C ASP A 492 9.96 -6.63 -8.78
N PHE A 493 10.60 -7.36 -7.87
CA PHE A 493 10.12 -7.50 -6.51
C PHE A 493 10.69 -6.39 -5.62
N LYS A 494 9.84 -5.62 -4.93
CA LYS A 494 10.30 -4.53 -4.05
C LYS A 494 10.57 -5.01 -2.63
N LEU A 495 11.28 -4.19 -1.87
CA LEU A 495 11.67 -4.42 -0.48
C LEU A 495 11.50 -3.12 0.32
N ALA A 496 10.71 -3.20 1.38
CA ALA A 496 10.73 -2.23 2.49
C ALA A 496 11.32 -2.90 3.73
N VAL A 497 11.69 -2.11 4.74
CA VAL A 497 12.00 -2.64 6.07
C VAL A 497 10.89 -2.35 7.07
N MET A 498 10.69 -3.28 8.01
CA MET A 498 10.10 -3.03 9.31
C MET A 498 11.23 -2.92 10.32
N TYR A 499 11.61 -1.69 10.65
CA TYR A 499 12.67 -1.40 11.61
C TYR A 499 12.19 -1.66 13.04
N GLU A 500 13.06 -2.29 13.82
CA GLU A 500 12.84 -2.70 15.21
C GLU A 500 13.61 -1.79 16.21
N PRO A 501 13.18 -0.53 16.47
CA PRO A 501 13.87 0.38 17.39
C PRO A 501 14.03 -0.20 18.81
N LYS A 502 13.21 -1.20 19.19
CA LYS A 502 13.33 -1.95 20.45
C LYS A 502 14.74 -2.50 20.71
N VAL A 503 15.53 -2.77 19.66
CA VAL A 503 16.94 -3.22 19.75
C VAL A 503 17.78 -2.33 20.69
N HIS A 504 17.58 -1.01 20.62
CA HIS A 504 18.26 0.00 21.45
C HIS A 504 17.73 0.07 22.89
N PHE A 505 16.47 -0.33 23.14
CA PHE A 505 15.83 -0.23 24.47
C PHE A 505 15.86 -1.53 25.27
N LEU A 506 15.93 -2.68 24.59
CA LEU A 506 16.07 -4.01 25.21
C LEU A 506 17.54 -4.35 25.55
N GLY A 507 18.48 -3.43 25.29
CA GLY A 507 19.90 -3.56 25.63
C GLY A 507 20.66 -4.53 24.72
N TRP A 508 20.20 -4.74 23.49
CA TRP A 508 20.87 -5.63 22.53
C TRP A 508 22.09 -4.94 21.91
N VAL A 509 22.01 -3.63 21.68
CA VAL A 509 23.16 -2.78 21.35
C VAL A 509 23.83 -2.27 22.63
N ALA A 510 25.16 -2.40 22.71
CA ALA A 510 25.94 -2.07 23.89
C ALA A 510 26.33 -0.59 23.96
N GLY A 511 26.34 -0.03 25.18
CA GLY A 511 26.82 1.33 25.49
C GLY A 511 25.75 2.42 25.57
N GLU A 512 24.53 2.15 25.09
CA GLU A 512 23.45 3.13 24.96
C GLU A 512 22.65 3.31 26.27
N SER A 513 23.26 3.94 27.28
CA SER A 513 22.65 4.12 28.61
C SER A 513 21.62 5.25 28.73
N THR A 514 21.52 6.12 27.72
CA THR A 514 20.64 7.30 27.71
C THR A 514 19.75 7.33 26.48
N LEU A 515 18.60 8.02 26.57
CA LEU A 515 17.68 8.19 25.43
C LEU A 515 18.37 8.84 24.23
N GLN A 516 19.24 9.83 24.44
CA GLN A 516 19.99 10.46 23.35
C GLN A 516 20.96 9.49 22.67
N ALA A 517 21.61 8.59 23.41
CA ALA A 517 22.49 7.58 22.81
C ALA A 517 21.69 6.62 21.90
N LYS A 518 20.48 6.23 22.30
CA LYS A 518 19.57 5.38 21.52
C LYS A 518 19.01 6.10 20.29
N ILE A 519 18.63 7.38 20.44
CA ILE A 519 18.22 8.23 19.32
C ILE A 519 19.36 8.36 18.30
N ASN A 520 20.60 8.56 18.75
CA ASN A 520 21.76 8.58 17.85
C ASN A 520 21.96 7.20 17.18
N GLY A 521 21.81 6.09 17.91
CA GLY A 521 21.90 4.75 17.34
C GLY A 521 20.86 4.47 16.25
N ILE A 522 19.63 4.95 16.44
CA ILE A 522 18.55 4.90 15.45
C ILE A 522 18.86 5.78 14.22
N ILE A 523 19.46 6.96 14.42
CA ILE A 523 19.89 7.84 13.33
C ILE A 523 21.00 7.15 12.52
N ASP A 524 22.01 6.57 13.17
CA ASP A 524 23.10 5.84 12.50
C ASP A 524 22.55 4.69 11.63
N ASP A 525 21.57 3.92 12.15
CA ASP A 525 20.90 2.84 11.41
C ASP A 525 20.13 3.35 10.19
N LEU A 526 19.30 4.38 10.36
CA LEU A 526 18.47 4.92 9.27
C LEU A 526 19.27 5.71 8.23
N VAL A 527 20.40 6.32 8.62
CA VAL A 527 21.38 6.89 7.67
C VAL A 527 22.02 5.78 6.85
N TRP A 528 22.51 4.71 7.48
CA TRP A 528 23.07 3.56 6.75
C TRP A 528 22.06 2.95 5.78
N LEU A 529 20.80 2.78 6.20
CA LEU A 529 19.75 2.21 5.36
C LEU A 529 19.51 3.06 4.10
N VAL A 530 19.39 4.38 4.25
CA VAL A 530 19.21 5.29 3.11
C VAL A 530 20.43 5.29 2.21
N GLU A 531 21.65 5.30 2.75
CA GLU A 531 22.88 5.24 1.94
C GLU A 531 23.01 3.91 1.17
N HIS A 532 22.56 2.80 1.75
CA HIS A 532 22.55 1.47 1.12
C HIS A 532 21.47 1.34 0.03
N GLN A 533 20.25 1.80 0.31
CA GLN A 533 19.09 1.72 -0.58
C GLN A 533 18.92 2.93 -1.51
N ALA A 534 19.89 3.86 -1.56
CA ALA A 534 19.84 5.07 -2.39
C ALA A 534 19.77 4.80 -3.90
N ALA A 535 20.44 3.73 -4.35
CA ALA A 535 20.59 3.37 -5.76
C ALA A 535 19.83 2.10 -6.18
N GLN A 536 19.23 1.38 -5.22
CA GLN A 536 18.50 0.13 -5.47
C GLN A 536 17.13 0.42 -6.10
N ARG A 537 16.80 -0.29 -7.18
CA ARG A 537 15.46 -0.31 -7.81
C ARG A 537 14.49 -1.25 -7.07
N SER A 538 15.01 -2.16 -6.24
CA SER A 538 14.21 -2.96 -5.31
C SER A 538 13.68 -2.15 -4.12
N ALA A 539 14.30 -1.03 -3.75
CA ALA A 539 13.86 -0.24 -2.60
C ALA A 539 12.45 0.32 -2.80
N LEU A 540 11.52 0.00 -1.88
CA LEU A 540 10.15 0.52 -1.91
C LEU A 540 10.15 2.02 -1.57
N ARG A 541 9.56 2.82 -2.46
CA ARG A 541 9.51 4.28 -2.35
C ARG A 541 8.08 4.79 -2.52
N HIS A 542 7.75 5.94 -1.96
CA HIS A 542 6.46 6.62 -2.06
C HIS A 542 6.72 8.13 -2.18
N ASP A 543 6.31 8.73 -3.29
CA ASP A 543 6.76 10.05 -3.77
C ASP A 543 8.29 10.12 -3.88
N GLY A 544 8.90 9.02 -4.32
CA GLY A 544 10.37 8.84 -4.35
C GLY A 544 11.04 8.64 -2.99
N ARG A 545 10.38 8.90 -1.86
CA ARG A 545 10.90 8.78 -0.49
C ARG A 545 10.98 7.32 -0.05
N LEU A 546 12.09 6.89 0.56
CA LEU A 546 12.23 5.52 1.06
C LEU A 546 11.18 5.17 2.13
N VAL A 547 10.46 4.05 1.93
CA VAL A 547 9.39 3.58 2.82
C VAL A 547 9.95 2.72 3.95
N VAL A 548 9.72 3.15 5.19
CA VAL A 548 10.21 2.49 6.40
C VAL A 548 9.05 2.26 7.37
N PHE A 549 8.69 1.00 7.62
CA PHE A 549 7.75 0.62 8.66
C PHE A 549 8.46 0.66 10.02
N ILE A 550 7.80 1.17 11.06
CA ILE A 550 8.35 1.35 12.40
C ILE A 550 7.56 0.49 13.40
N PHE A 551 8.15 -0.64 13.83
CA PHE A 551 7.52 -1.51 14.82
C PHE A 551 7.70 -0.97 16.24
N ARG A 552 6.59 -0.78 16.96
CA ARG A 552 6.54 -0.15 18.29
C ARG A 552 7.26 1.20 18.32
N GLY A 553 6.76 2.17 17.57
CA GLY A 553 7.36 3.51 17.47
C GLY A 553 7.53 4.23 18.82
N GLY A 554 6.68 3.93 19.81
CA GLY A 554 6.82 4.37 21.20
C GLY A 554 7.64 3.42 22.07
N ALA A 555 8.80 2.95 21.60
CA ALA A 555 9.66 2.03 22.36
C ALA A 555 10.21 2.69 23.64
N CYS A 556 10.27 1.93 24.74
CA CYS A 556 10.78 2.36 26.05
C CYS A 556 11.66 1.26 26.66
N ASN A 557 12.41 1.59 27.72
CA ASN A 557 13.03 0.59 28.60
C ASN A 557 11.97 -0.31 29.27
N PHE A 558 12.40 -1.47 29.78
CA PHE A 558 11.55 -2.42 30.53
C PHE A 558 10.83 -1.81 31.76
N ASP A 559 11.36 -0.73 32.35
CA ASP A 559 10.77 -0.02 33.48
C ASP A 559 9.82 1.13 33.06
N GLY A 560 9.56 1.28 31.76
CA GLY A 560 8.79 2.39 31.19
C GLY A 560 9.54 3.73 31.12
N SER A 561 10.84 3.76 31.47
CA SER A 561 11.66 4.96 31.32
C SER A 561 12.23 5.12 29.91
N GLN A 562 12.72 6.33 29.59
CA GLN A 562 13.39 6.66 28.33
C GLN A 562 12.58 6.20 27.08
N CYS A 563 11.32 6.62 26.96
CA CYS A 563 10.50 6.33 25.79
C CYS A 563 10.88 7.20 24.58
N LEU A 564 10.69 6.68 23.37
CA LEU A 564 10.53 7.49 22.15
C LEU A 564 9.16 8.19 22.16
N ASP A 565 9.13 9.43 21.65
CA ASP A 565 7.93 10.21 21.43
C ASP A 565 7.95 10.88 20.04
N SER A 566 6.92 11.67 19.72
CA SER A 566 6.82 12.37 18.42
C SER A 566 7.90 13.43 18.19
N ALA A 567 8.50 14.00 19.25
CA ALA A 567 9.59 14.96 19.15
C ALA A 567 10.93 14.26 18.86
N ALA A 568 11.16 13.10 19.48
CA ALA A 568 12.26 12.20 19.14
C ALA A 568 12.19 11.78 17.66
N TRP A 569 11.03 11.32 17.17
CA TRP A 569 10.87 10.94 15.76
C TRP A 569 11.06 12.11 14.78
N THR A 570 10.57 13.31 15.10
CA THR A 570 10.84 14.52 14.31
C THR A 570 12.35 14.81 14.25
N THR A 571 13.07 14.65 15.37
CA THR A 571 14.52 14.86 15.45
C THR A 571 15.29 13.80 14.66
N ILE A 572 14.85 12.54 14.70
CA ILE A 572 15.41 11.43 13.92
C ILE A 572 15.27 11.72 12.42
N CYS A 573 14.06 12.02 11.94
CA CYS A 573 13.81 12.27 10.50
C CYS A 573 14.59 13.48 9.98
N GLN A 574 14.63 14.57 10.74
CA GLN A 574 15.44 15.75 10.40
C GLN A 574 16.93 15.41 10.35
N SER A 575 17.42 14.59 11.29
CA SER A 575 18.82 14.19 11.31
C SER A 575 19.19 13.28 10.13
N VAL A 576 18.35 12.31 9.76
CA VAL A 576 18.56 11.48 8.56
C VAL A 576 18.62 12.38 7.31
N GLN A 577 17.61 13.23 7.10
CA GLN A 577 17.55 14.12 5.94
C GLN A 577 18.74 15.11 5.86
N ILE A 578 19.27 15.57 7.00
CA ILE A 578 20.46 16.44 7.04
C ILE A 578 21.75 15.69 6.66
N ASN A 579 21.86 14.39 6.97
CA ASN A 579 23.05 13.59 6.64
C ASN A 579 23.00 13.05 5.20
N THR A 580 21.85 12.59 4.72
CA THR A 580 21.71 11.88 3.44
C THR A 580 21.15 12.74 2.30
N GLY A 581 20.45 13.84 2.63
CA GLY A 581 19.65 14.62 1.70
C GLY A 581 18.24 14.07 1.44
N GLU A 582 17.93 12.84 1.88
CA GLU A 582 16.65 12.17 1.59
C GLU A 582 15.70 12.20 2.80
N ALA A 583 14.41 12.49 2.56
CA ALA A 583 13.36 12.38 3.57
C ALA A 583 12.72 10.98 3.53
N LEU A 584 12.51 10.36 4.70
CA LEU A 584 11.86 9.06 4.84
C LEU A 584 10.33 9.17 4.80
N PHE A 585 9.66 8.15 4.26
CA PHE A 585 8.23 7.92 4.45
C PHE A 585 8.00 6.88 5.55
N LEU A 586 7.70 7.35 6.77
CA LEU A 586 7.55 6.48 7.94
C LEU A 586 6.12 5.95 8.11
N ILE A 587 5.98 4.62 8.24
CA ILE A 587 4.70 3.93 8.50
C ILE A 587 4.68 3.38 9.94
N GLY A 588 3.82 3.91 10.81
CA GLY A 588 3.78 3.54 12.23
C GLY A 588 2.90 2.33 12.58
N ASP A 589 3.24 1.60 13.66
CA ASP A 589 2.48 0.43 14.15
C ASP A 589 1.09 0.74 14.74
N ARG A 590 0.74 2.03 14.85
CA ARG A 590 -0.44 2.59 15.55
C ARG A 590 -0.83 3.91 14.90
N VAL A 591 -2.09 4.32 15.03
CA VAL A 591 -2.59 5.66 14.65
C VAL A 591 -1.68 6.76 15.23
N PRO A 592 -0.94 7.52 14.39
CA PRO A 592 -0.09 8.60 14.84
C PRO A 592 -0.87 9.78 15.43
N VAL A 593 -0.35 10.37 16.50
CA VAL A 593 -0.90 11.61 17.07
C VAL A 593 -0.70 12.80 16.11
N PRO A 594 -1.56 13.84 16.15
CA PRO A 594 -1.42 15.02 15.29
C PRO A 594 -0.02 15.66 15.39
N GLY A 595 0.61 15.90 14.25
CA GLY A 595 1.96 16.47 14.17
C GLY A 595 3.11 15.46 14.40
N ALA A 596 2.84 14.15 14.47
CA ALA A 596 3.89 13.14 14.41
C ALA A 596 4.55 13.05 13.03
N ALA A 597 5.81 12.59 12.99
CA ALA A 597 6.57 12.41 11.75
C ALA A 597 6.15 11.19 10.89
N MET A 598 5.22 10.37 11.39
CA MET A 598 4.70 9.19 10.67
C MET A 598 3.58 9.60 9.72
N LYS A 599 3.70 9.16 8.47
CA LYS A 599 2.78 9.46 7.36
C LYS A 599 2.02 8.23 6.86
N GLY A 600 2.53 7.03 7.09
CA GLY A 600 1.74 5.81 7.03
C GLY A 600 1.26 5.33 8.41
N VAL A 601 0.21 4.50 8.40
CA VAL A 601 -0.16 3.63 9.54
C VAL A 601 -0.40 2.21 9.06
N SER A 602 0.14 1.23 9.79
CA SER A 602 -0.11 -0.21 9.61
C SER A 602 -0.28 -0.84 10.99
N MET A 603 -1.53 -1.07 11.41
CA MET A 603 -1.83 -1.35 12.82
C MET A 603 -1.59 -2.81 13.20
N TRP A 604 -0.45 -3.10 13.82
CA TRP A 604 -0.07 -4.45 14.27
C TRP A 604 -0.82 -4.85 15.56
N LYS A 605 -2.13 -5.11 15.45
CA LYS A 605 -3.03 -5.31 16.60
C LYS A 605 -4.02 -6.48 16.43
N LEU A 606 -3.58 -7.65 15.98
CA LEU A 606 -4.43 -8.85 15.92
C LEU A 606 -4.82 -9.38 17.32
N VAL A 607 -3.84 -9.55 18.21
CA VAL A 607 -4.04 -10.23 19.50
C VAL A 607 -4.93 -9.39 20.43
N ASP A 608 -6.09 -9.94 20.79
CA ASP A 608 -6.95 -9.50 21.88
C ASP A 608 -7.38 -10.73 22.71
N LEU A 609 -7.65 -10.53 24.01
CA LEU A 609 -7.99 -11.61 24.95
C LEU A 609 -9.25 -12.37 24.53
N ASP A 610 -10.27 -11.68 24.03
CA ASP A 610 -11.55 -12.33 23.64
C ASP A 610 -11.49 -13.09 22.31
N LEU A 611 -10.35 -13.05 21.61
CA LEU A 611 -10.06 -13.86 20.41
C LEU A 611 -9.22 -15.11 20.72
N LEU A 612 -8.72 -15.28 21.95
CA LEU A 612 -7.86 -16.40 22.33
C LEU A 612 -8.66 -17.68 22.61
N LYS A 613 -8.18 -18.79 22.05
CA LYS A 613 -8.67 -20.15 22.29
C LYS A 613 -8.45 -20.63 23.74
N TYR A 614 -7.37 -20.14 24.35
CA TYR A 614 -7.04 -20.34 25.75
C TYR A 614 -6.85 -18.96 26.40
N ARG A 615 -7.79 -18.57 27.27
CA ARG A 615 -7.79 -17.27 27.97
C ARG A 615 -7.16 -17.33 29.36
N THR A 616 -6.72 -18.51 29.82
CA THR A 616 -5.87 -18.69 31.00
C THR A 616 -4.68 -19.60 30.65
N TYR A 617 -3.56 -19.45 31.35
CA TYR A 617 -2.39 -20.33 31.14
C TYR A 617 -2.72 -21.78 31.54
N GLN A 618 -3.58 -21.97 32.54
CA GLN A 618 -3.97 -23.31 33.00
C GLN A 618 -4.85 -24.07 31.99
N ASP A 619 -5.72 -23.37 31.24
CA ASP A 619 -6.52 -23.95 30.16
C ASP A 619 -5.63 -24.49 29.02
N LEU A 620 -4.61 -23.72 28.65
CA LEU A 620 -3.59 -24.11 27.66
C LEU A 620 -2.81 -25.36 28.10
N VAL A 621 -2.28 -25.36 29.33
CA VAL A 621 -1.55 -26.53 29.90
C VAL A 621 -2.43 -27.78 29.97
N ASN A 622 -3.74 -27.61 30.18
CA ASN A 622 -4.72 -28.71 30.16
C ASN A 622 -5.19 -29.07 28.74
N ALA A 623 -4.64 -28.46 27.68
CA ALA A 623 -5.10 -28.55 26.29
C ALA A 623 -6.62 -28.36 26.12
N THR A 624 -7.26 -27.60 27.01
CA THR A 624 -8.71 -27.49 27.16
C THR A 624 -9.14 -26.06 26.81
N PRO A 625 -9.79 -25.81 25.65
CA PRO A 625 -10.18 -24.45 25.27
C PRO A 625 -11.12 -23.79 26.27
N THR A 626 -10.92 -22.49 26.53
CA THR A 626 -11.77 -21.74 27.47
C THR A 626 -13.17 -21.59 26.89
N LEU A 627 -14.21 -21.97 27.65
CA LEU A 627 -15.60 -21.89 27.21
C LEU A 627 -16.32 -20.65 27.77
N PRO A 628 -17.21 -19.98 26.98
CA PRO A 628 -17.48 -20.24 25.56
C PRO A 628 -16.27 -19.89 24.68
N LEU A 629 -16.16 -20.57 23.54
CA LEU A 629 -15.17 -20.25 22.51
C LEU A 629 -15.41 -18.83 21.95
N PRO A 630 -14.38 -18.17 21.40
CA PRO A 630 -14.55 -16.93 20.64
C PRO A 630 -15.59 -17.05 19.52
N GLU A 631 -16.43 -16.03 19.36
CA GLU A 631 -17.42 -15.94 18.29
C GLU A 631 -16.86 -15.14 17.10
N ILE A 632 -17.13 -15.58 15.86
CA ILE A 632 -16.58 -14.92 14.66
C ILE A 632 -16.97 -13.45 14.55
N ALA A 633 -18.12 -13.05 15.11
CA ALA A 633 -18.55 -11.66 15.19
C ALA A 633 -17.55 -10.79 15.98
N ARG A 634 -16.90 -11.32 17.03
CA ARG A 634 -15.87 -10.59 17.78
C ARG A 634 -14.59 -10.39 16.98
N LEU A 635 -14.23 -11.34 16.11
CA LEU A 635 -13.13 -11.17 15.18
C LEU A 635 -13.47 -10.04 14.18
N THR A 636 -14.68 -10.03 13.62
CA THR A 636 -15.15 -8.95 12.73
C THR A 636 -15.12 -7.59 13.42
N GLU A 637 -15.79 -7.42 14.56
CA GLU A 637 -15.83 -6.17 15.34
C GLU A 637 -14.43 -5.63 15.67
N HIS A 638 -13.50 -6.52 16.06
CA HIS A 638 -12.13 -6.12 16.38
C HIS A 638 -11.35 -5.70 15.13
N LEU A 639 -11.45 -6.43 14.02
CA LEU A 639 -10.78 -6.08 12.76
C LEU A 639 -11.34 -4.80 12.14
N GLU A 640 -12.65 -4.59 12.19
CA GLU A 640 -13.27 -3.31 11.85
C GLU A 640 -12.66 -2.17 12.69
N SER A 641 -12.55 -2.35 14.01
CA SER A 641 -11.91 -1.35 14.88
C SER A 641 -10.44 -1.07 14.54
N VAL A 642 -9.73 -2.04 13.94
CA VAL A 642 -8.33 -1.91 13.50
C VAL A 642 -8.26 -1.17 12.17
N HIS A 643 -8.99 -1.63 11.16
CA HIS A 643 -8.92 -1.09 9.80
C HIS A 643 -9.61 0.29 9.67
N LEU A 644 -10.76 0.48 10.32
CA LEU A 644 -11.45 1.78 10.30
C LEU A 644 -10.63 2.85 11.01
N ALA A 645 -10.04 2.58 12.18
CA ALA A 645 -9.20 3.57 12.87
C ALA A 645 -7.97 4.02 12.05
N GLY A 646 -7.39 3.13 11.24
CA GLY A 646 -6.35 3.49 10.28
C GLY A 646 -6.89 4.36 9.13
N ARG A 647 -8.01 3.96 8.52
CA ARG A 647 -8.61 4.70 7.39
C ARG A 647 -9.21 6.04 7.80
N ASP A 648 -9.78 6.17 9.00
CA ASP A 648 -10.29 7.44 9.54
C ASP A 648 -9.15 8.42 9.88
N TRP A 649 -8.01 7.91 10.33
CA TRP A 649 -6.80 8.74 10.48
C TRP A 649 -6.26 9.22 9.13
N GLN A 650 -6.30 8.38 8.08
CA GLN A 650 -5.94 8.78 6.72
C GLN A 650 -6.92 9.83 6.17
N ARG A 651 -8.23 9.61 6.28
CA ARG A 651 -9.30 10.51 5.78
C ARG A 651 -9.17 11.95 6.27
N GLY A 652 -8.56 12.19 7.44
CA GLY A 652 -8.35 13.53 7.97
C GLY A 652 -7.23 14.35 7.32
N ASP A 653 -6.49 13.81 6.34
CA ASP A 653 -5.31 14.40 5.64
C ASP A 653 -4.78 13.41 4.58
N ASP A 654 -5.66 12.97 3.69
CA ASP A 654 -5.39 11.90 2.72
C ASP A 654 -4.37 12.27 1.65
N GLY A 655 -4.07 13.56 1.48
CA GLY A 655 -2.99 14.04 0.62
C GLY A 655 -1.57 13.82 1.14
N GLU A 656 -1.38 13.53 2.44
CA GLU A 656 -0.08 13.16 3.00
C GLU A 656 -0.09 11.84 3.78
N ARG A 657 -1.21 11.11 3.82
CA ARG A 657 -1.38 9.92 4.67
C ARG A 657 -1.74 8.65 3.89
N VAL A 658 -1.18 7.53 4.35
CA VAL A 658 -1.47 6.17 3.84
C VAL A 658 -1.93 5.27 4.99
N ALA A 659 -3.09 4.63 4.87
CA ALA A 659 -3.47 3.52 5.73
C ALA A 659 -3.23 2.18 5.02
N VAL A 660 -2.45 1.32 5.65
CA VAL A 660 -2.18 -0.05 5.21
C VAL A 660 -3.08 -0.98 6.04
N ALA A 661 -3.97 -1.74 5.38
CA ALA A 661 -4.74 -2.78 6.05
C ALA A 661 -3.86 -4.01 6.29
N VAL A 662 -4.12 -4.78 7.36
CA VAL A 662 -3.23 -5.88 7.78
C VAL A 662 -3.99 -7.19 7.81
N VAL A 663 -3.45 -8.21 7.15
CA VAL A 663 -4.03 -9.56 7.11
C VAL A 663 -3.11 -10.59 7.75
N TRP A 664 -3.71 -11.45 8.56
CA TRP A 664 -3.06 -12.50 9.35
C TRP A 664 -3.63 -13.88 8.97
N PRO A 665 -2.82 -14.82 8.46
CA PRO A 665 -3.22 -16.19 8.14
C PRO A 665 -3.43 -17.15 9.34
N GLY A 666 -3.11 -16.70 10.56
CA GLY A 666 -3.14 -17.46 11.80
C GLY A 666 -2.52 -16.65 12.95
N PHE A 667 -2.47 -17.25 14.15
CA PHE A 667 -1.62 -16.82 15.26
C PHE A 667 -1.52 -17.94 16.33
N ASP A 668 -0.31 -18.44 16.57
CA ASP A 668 0.00 -19.43 17.61
C ASP A 668 1.51 -19.35 17.96
N ASP A 669 1.85 -18.69 19.07
CA ASP A 669 3.25 -18.52 19.52
C ASP A 669 3.77 -19.65 20.43
N SER A 670 3.05 -20.77 20.53
CA SER A 670 3.44 -21.90 21.36
C SER A 670 4.78 -22.51 20.95
N GLY A 671 5.12 -22.50 19.66
CA GLY A 671 6.40 -23.01 19.13
C GLY A 671 7.66 -22.32 19.68
N VAL A 672 7.50 -21.14 20.30
CA VAL A 672 8.56 -20.41 21.02
C VAL A 672 8.19 -20.10 22.46
N SER A 673 7.24 -20.85 23.06
CA SER A 673 6.75 -20.61 24.43
C SER A 673 6.37 -19.13 24.68
N GLY A 674 5.80 -18.46 23.68
CA GLY A 674 5.49 -17.03 23.68
C GLY A 674 6.71 -16.14 23.96
N TRP A 675 7.86 -16.49 23.38
CA TRP A 675 9.15 -15.82 23.53
C TRP A 675 9.71 -15.78 24.96
N GLY A 676 9.17 -16.60 25.88
CA GLY A 676 9.66 -16.71 27.25
C GLY A 676 9.38 -15.46 28.13
N VAL A 677 8.34 -14.69 27.79
CA VAL A 677 7.95 -13.46 28.52
C VAL A 677 6.45 -13.46 28.84
N PRO A 678 5.99 -12.71 29.88
CA PRO A 678 4.57 -12.45 30.08
C PRO A 678 4.03 -11.57 28.95
N ASN A 679 3.05 -12.06 28.18
CA ASN A 679 2.56 -11.37 26.98
C ASN A 679 1.29 -10.55 27.23
N VAL A 680 0.27 -11.15 27.84
CA VAL A 680 -0.99 -10.47 28.21
C VAL A 680 -1.45 -10.93 29.60
N ILE A 681 -2.54 -10.35 30.12
CA ILE A 681 -3.23 -10.83 31.32
C ILE A 681 -4.41 -11.70 30.89
N GLY A 682 -4.55 -12.87 31.50
CA GLY A 682 -5.63 -13.83 31.26
C GLY A 682 -6.95 -13.44 31.94
N ALA A 683 -8.01 -14.17 31.62
CA ALA A 683 -9.36 -13.97 32.16
C ALA A 683 -9.49 -14.27 33.67
N ASP A 684 -8.48 -14.93 34.26
CA ASP A 684 -8.33 -15.16 35.70
C ASP A 684 -7.56 -14.03 36.43
N GLY A 685 -7.04 -13.04 35.68
CA GLY A 685 -6.18 -11.97 36.20
C GLY A 685 -4.71 -12.35 36.39
N LEU A 686 -4.30 -13.56 35.99
CA LEU A 686 -2.91 -14.01 36.02
C LEU A 686 -2.21 -13.71 34.67
N PRO A 687 -0.87 -13.74 34.61
CA PRO A 687 -0.16 -13.64 33.34
C PRO A 687 -0.52 -14.78 32.39
N LEU A 688 -0.67 -14.47 31.11
CA LEU A 688 -0.77 -15.42 30.02
C LEU A 688 0.48 -15.29 29.14
N CYS A 689 1.30 -16.34 29.15
CA CYS A 689 2.63 -16.33 28.54
C CYS A 689 2.68 -16.90 27.12
N VAL A 690 1.62 -17.55 26.64
CA VAL A 690 1.48 -18.11 25.28
C VAL A 690 0.10 -17.72 24.75
N ARG A 691 0.01 -17.37 23.47
CA ARG A 691 -1.15 -16.79 22.78
C ARG A 691 -1.51 -17.64 21.58
N VAL A 692 -2.72 -18.21 21.60
CA VAL A 692 -3.28 -18.99 20.48
C VAL A 692 -4.63 -18.41 20.12
N ILE A 693 -4.77 -17.87 18.91
CA ILE A 693 -6.07 -17.41 18.39
C ILE A 693 -6.82 -18.61 17.81
N ASP A 694 -8.14 -18.65 18.03
CA ASP A 694 -8.98 -19.72 17.49
C ASP A 694 -9.03 -19.69 15.96
N ASP A 695 -9.21 -20.84 15.31
CA ASP A 695 -9.32 -20.88 13.84
C ASP A 695 -10.74 -20.53 13.34
N PHE A 696 -11.71 -20.40 14.26
CA PHE A 696 -13.12 -20.19 14.00
C PHE A 696 -13.68 -21.21 12.99
N GLN A 697 -13.29 -22.48 13.14
CA GLN A 697 -13.58 -23.60 12.23
C GLN A 697 -13.02 -23.39 10.80
N GLY A 698 -11.94 -22.62 10.69
CA GLY A 698 -11.29 -22.21 9.44
C GLY A 698 -11.83 -20.90 8.85
N ALA A 699 -12.69 -20.17 9.54
CA ALA A 699 -13.20 -18.86 9.09
C ALA A 699 -12.24 -17.69 9.35
N MET A 700 -11.24 -17.86 10.23
CA MET A 700 -10.30 -16.81 10.65
C MET A 700 -9.69 -16.02 9.47
N TYR A 701 -8.92 -16.67 8.60
CA TYR A 701 -8.23 -15.97 7.51
C TYR A 701 -9.19 -15.35 6.47
N PRO A 702 -10.27 -16.02 6.01
CA PRO A 702 -11.29 -15.39 5.17
C PRO A 702 -11.92 -14.13 5.77
N THR A 703 -12.26 -14.11 7.07
CA THR A 703 -12.83 -12.93 7.74
C THR A 703 -11.81 -11.81 7.88
N VAL A 704 -10.54 -12.13 8.16
CA VAL A 704 -9.44 -11.16 8.20
C VAL A 704 -9.21 -10.51 6.82
N VAL A 705 -9.25 -11.29 5.75
CA VAL A 705 -9.15 -10.79 4.36
C VAL A 705 -10.35 -9.92 3.99
N ALA A 706 -11.58 -10.35 4.31
CA ALA A 706 -12.79 -9.58 4.01
C ALA A 706 -12.74 -8.18 4.63
N SER A 707 -12.46 -8.08 5.94
CA SER A 707 -12.36 -6.80 6.65
C SER A 707 -11.26 -5.89 6.07
N ALA A 708 -10.13 -6.44 5.63
CA ALA A 708 -9.06 -5.66 5.00
C ALA A 708 -9.50 -5.09 3.63
N LEU A 709 -10.20 -5.87 2.82
CA LEU A 709 -10.75 -5.42 1.53
C LEU A 709 -11.87 -4.38 1.72
N GLU A 710 -12.79 -4.63 2.65
CA GLU A 710 -13.93 -3.77 2.99
C GLU A 710 -13.51 -2.40 3.56
N SER A 711 -12.31 -2.30 4.15
CA SER A 711 -11.71 -1.03 4.56
C SER A 711 -11.44 -0.07 3.38
N GLY A 712 -11.36 -0.61 2.16
CA GLY A 712 -11.01 0.11 0.95
C GLY A 712 -9.57 0.62 0.90
N ALA A 713 -8.68 0.16 1.79
CA ALA A 713 -7.26 0.51 1.74
C ALA A 713 -6.62 0.11 0.40
N ASP A 714 -5.80 0.98 -0.18
CA ASP A 714 -5.10 0.71 -1.43
C ASP A 714 -3.85 -0.18 -1.23
N TRP A 715 -3.30 -0.21 -0.01
CA TRP A 715 -2.17 -1.08 0.37
C TRP A 715 -2.59 -2.11 1.43
N ILE A 716 -2.19 -3.37 1.25
CA ILE A 716 -2.40 -4.47 2.21
C ILE A 716 -1.06 -5.09 2.63
N GLN A 717 -0.86 -5.28 3.93
CA GLN A 717 0.29 -5.96 4.53
C GLN A 717 -0.13 -7.34 5.04
N ILE A 718 0.54 -8.39 4.57
CA ILE A 718 0.38 -9.76 5.08
C ILE A 718 1.40 -9.98 6.20
N ALA A 719 0.92 -10.14 7.43
CA ALA A 719 1.69 -10.64 8.55
C ALA A 719 1.41 -12.15 8.69
N THR A 720 2.23 -13.05 8.13
CA THR A 720 3.57 -12.86 7.53
C THR A 720 3.81 -13.74 6.30
N TRP A 721 4.94 -13.57 5.62
CA TRP A 721 5.45 -14.54 4.65
C TRP A 721 5.88 -15.84 5.34
N ASN A 722 6.81 -15.76 6.31
CA ASN A 722 7.52 -16.92 6.87
C ASN A 722 7.81 -16.84 8.38
N ASP A 723 7.03 -16.12 9.19
CA ASP A 723 7.12 -16.30 10.65
C ASP A 723 6.40 -17.60 11.04
N TRP A 724 7.22 -18.65 11.13
CA TRP A 724 6.85 -19.98 11.59
C TRP A 724 6.77 -20.07 13.13
N ASN A 725 7.34 -19.10 13.84
CA ASN A 725 7.41 -19.11 15.30
C ASN A 725 6.09 -18.63 15.94
N GLU A 726 5.34 -17.73 15.27
CA GLU A 726 3.99 -17.30 15.66
C GLU A 726 2.85 -17.87 14.77
N ASP A 727 3.12 -18.87 13.90
CA ASP A 727 2.17 -19.47 12.93
C ASP A 727 1.35 -18.42 12.13
N THR A 728 2.05 -17.45 11.57
CA THR A 728 1.46 -16.41 10.70
C THR A 728 1.86 -16.57 9.23
N HIS A 729 2.77 -17.50 8.92
CA HIS A 729 3.34 -17.68 7.58
C HIS A 729 2.31 -18.01 6.47
N LEU A 730 2.57 -17.51 5.27
CA LEU A 730 2.03 -18.03 4.00
C LEU A 730 2.89 -19.13 3.37
N GLU A 731 4.17 -19.22 3.74
CA GLU A 731 5.14 -20.16 3.17
C GLU A 731 4.58 -21.61 3.16
N PRO A 732 4.71 -22.37 2.06
CA PRO A 732 4.10 -23.70 1.94
C PRO A 732 4.47 -24.68 3.04
N THR A 733 3.49 -25.44 3.53
CA THR A 733 3.65 -26.46 4.57
C THR A 733 4.04 -27.82 4.00
N TRP A 734 4.76 -28.59 4.80
CA TRP A 734 5.05 -30.00 4.51
C TRP A 734 3.79 -30.87 4.58
N LEU A 735 3.84 -32.02 3.90
CA LEU A 735 2.87 -33.11 4.06
C LEU A 735 3.52 -34.44 3.70
N GLU A 736 3.25 -35.47 4.51
CA GLU A 736 3.71 -36.83 4.23
C GLU A 736 3.32 -37.27 2.81
N GLY A 737 4.30 -37.82 2.08
CA GLY A 737 4.08 -38.37 0.76
C GLY A 737 3.82 -37.34 -0.35
N TYR A 738 4.13 -36.04 -0.16
CA TYR A 738 3.94 -35.02 -1.21
C TYR A 738 4.55 -35.38 -2.59
N PHE A 739 5.63 -36.18 -2.60
CA PHE A 739 6.28 -36.71 -3.81
C PHE A 739 5.97 -38.19 -4.11
N GLY A 740 5.13 -38.85 -3.32
CA GLY A 740 4.81 -40.27 -3.44
C GLY A 740 3.67 -40.54 -4.43
N SER A 741 3.84 -41.57 -5.26
CA SER A 741 2.81 -42.00 -6.22
C SER A 741 2.22 -43.37 -5.86
N PRO A 742 0.90 -43.48 -5.59
CA PRO A 742 -0.01 -42.41 -5.17
C PRO A 742 0.08 -42.18 -3.65
N PHE A 743 -0.33 -40.99 -3.20
CA PHE A 743 -0.88 -40.78 -1.86
C PHE A 743 -1.88 -41.89 -1.52
N SER A 744 -2.07 -42.20 -0.23
CA SER A 744 -3.08 -43.20 0.17
C SER A 744 -4.44 -42.89 -0.46
N ALA A 745 -5.18 -43.92 -0.90
CA ALA A 745 -6.39 -43.78 -1.71
C ALA A 745 -7.58 -43.05 -1.03
N SER A 746 -7.36 -42.45 0.14
CA SER A 746 -8.27 -41.61 0.90
C SER A 746 -8.13 -40.09 0.61
N LEU A 747 -7.00 -39.65 0.05
CA LEU A 747 -6.70 -38.24 -0.21
C LEU A 747 -6.59 -37.94 -1.72
N SER A 748 -7.35 -36.94 -2.18
CA SER A 748 -7.29 -36.48 -3.57
C SER A 748 -6.19 -35.42 -3.78
N PRO A 749 -5.65 -35.25 -5.00
CA PRO A 749 -4.65 -34.22 -5.29
C PRO A 749 -5.11 -32.78 -4.95
N ALA A 750 -6.42 -32.53 -4.92
CA ALA A 750 -6.98 -31.25 -4.48
C ALA A 750 -6.85 -31.05 -2.95
N LYS A 751 -7.04 -32.10 -2.13
CA LYS A 751 -6.79 -32.05 -0.68
C LYS A 751 -5.31 -31.83 -0.38
N VAL A 752 -4.43 -32.54 -1.09
CA VAL A 752 -2.96 -32.37 -1.00
C VAL A 752 -2.57 -30.92 -1.29
N ARG A 753 -3.04 -30.37 -2.42
CA ARG A 753 -2.76 -28.98 -2.80
C ARG A 753 -3.30 -27.98 -1.76
N ARG A 754 -4.49 -28.22 -1.20
CA ARG A 754 -5.07 -27.38 -0.14
C ARG A 754 -4.32 -27.49 1.20
N ARG A 755 -3.65 -28.61 1.49
CA ARG A 755 -2.83 -28.74 2.70
C ARG A 755 -1.52 -27.97 2.55
N VAL A 756 -0.73 -28.32 1.54
CA VAL A 756 0.63 -27.79 1.28
C VAL A 756 0.63 -26.31 0.90
N TYR A 757 -0.30 -25.87 0.05
CA TYR A 757 -0.34 -24.49 -0.48
C TYR A 757 -1.61 -23.73 -0.06
N GLY A 758 -2.27 -24.17 1.02
CA GLY A 758 -3.63 -23.73 1.38
C GLY A 758 -3.76 -22.23 1.59
N ARG A 759 -2.89 -21.65 2.44
CA ARG A 759 -2.83 -20.21 2.69
C ARG A 759 -2.45 -19.46 1.41
N LEU A 760 -1.30 -19.77 0.81
CA LEU A 760 -0.75 -19.06 -0.36
C LEU A 760 -1.66 -19.07 -1.61
N LEU A 761 -2.39 -20.16 -1.88
CA LEU A 761 -3.37 -20.19 -2.99
C LEU A 761 -4.67 -19.45 -2.67
N ALA A 762 -5.07 -19.36 -1.40
CA ALA A 762 -6.15 -18.47 -1.00
C ALA A 762 -5.70 -17.00 -1.12
N SER A 763 -4.45 -16.69 -0.78
CA SER A 763 -3.83 -15.38 -1.00
C SER A 763 -3.86 -14.99 -2.48
N GLN A 764 -3.31 -15.84 -3.36
CA GLN A 764 -3.31 -15.60 -4.80
C GLN A 764 -4.71 -15.26 -5.36
N ALA A 765 -5.77 -15.91 -4.84
CA ALA A 765 -7.13 -15.67 -5.31
C ALA A 765 -7.65 -14.27 -4.94
N TRP A 766 -7.52 -13.83 -3.68
CA TRP A 766 -7.99 -12.48 -3.29
C TRP A 766 -7.05 -11.37 -3.75
N ILE A 767 -5.74 -11.63 -3.88
CA ILE A 767 -4.77 -10.67 -4.42
C ILE A 767 -5.06 -10.38 -5.90
N ALA A 768 -5.41 -11.41 -6.67
CA ALA A 768 -5.82 -11.25 -8.07
C ALA A 768 -7.07 -10.36 -8.20
N ASP A 769 -8.08 -10.60 -7.36
CA ASP A 769 -9.33 -9.84 -7.32
C ASP A 769 -9.12 -8.38 -6.89
N PHE A 770 -8.40 -8.15 -5.79
CA PHE A 770 -8.02 -6.83 -5.25
C PHE A 770 -7.29 -5.94 -6.27
N LYS A 771 -6.50 -6.54 -7.16
CA LYS A 771 -5.74 -5.86 -8.22
C LYS A 771 -6.45 -5.84 -9.59
N GLY A 772 -7.55 -6.59 -9.75
CA GLY A 772 -8.22 -6.77 -11.05
C GLY A 772 -7.41 -7.55 -12.10
N ILE A 773 -6.46 -8.39 -11.67
CA ILE A 773 -5.52 -9.12 -12.55
C ILE A 773 -5.84 -10.63 -12.61
N SER A 774 -5.22 -11.35 -13.54
CA SER A 774 -5.35 -12.82 -13.66
C SER A 774 -4.04 -13.53 -13.34
N LEU A 775 -4.01 -14.28 -12.23
CA LEU A 775 -2.84 -15.06 -11.79
C LEU A 775 -3.01 -16.57 -12.07
N ASN A 776 -1.89 -17.29 -12.18
CA ASN A 776 -1.88 -18.71 -12.56
C ASN A 776 -1.70 -19.65 -11.34
N PRO A 777 -2.74 -20.37 -10.87
CA PRO A 777 -2.66 -21.28 -9.72
C PRO A 777 -1.90 -22.59 -9.97
N LEU A 778 -1.32 -22.76 -11.17
CA LEU A 778 -0.37 -23.84 -11.47
C LEU A 778 1.09 -23.40 -11.36
N LEU A 779 1.37 -22.11 -11.13
CA LEU A 779 2.72 -21.58 -11.01
C LEU A 779 3.33 -21.86 -9.62
N ILE A 780 2.59 -21.59 -8.54
CA ILE A 780 3.00 -21.88 -7.16
C ILE A 780 3.45 -23.35 -6.96
N PRO A 781 2.65 -24.39 -7.32
CA PRO A 781 3.09 -25.77 -7.17
C PRO A 781 4.19 -26.20 -8.16
N ARG A 782 4.42 -25.43 -9.25
CA ARG A 782 5.52 -25.67 -10.18
C ARG A 782 6.84 -25.20 -9.57
N ILE A 783 6.89 -23.95 -9.10
CA ILE A 783 8.09 -23.33 -8.50
C ILE A 783 8.58 -24.17 -7.33
N ALA A 784 7.71 -24.54 -6.39
CA ALA A 784 8.08 -25.36 -5.25
C ALA A 784 8.58 -26.76 -5.64
N ARG A 785 7.90 -27.45 -6.57
CA ARG A 785 8.37 -28.73 -7.10
C ARG A 785 9.74 -28.59 -7.78
N ASP A 786 9.94 -27.53 -8.55
CA ASP A 786 11.15 -27.36 -9.37
C ASP A 786 12.36 -26.94 -8.50
N TYR A 787 12.15 -26.18 -7.43
CA TYR A 787 13.14 -25.98 -6.35
C TYR A 787 13.47 -27.30 -5.64
N LEU A 788 12.47 -28.07 -5.19
CA LEU A 788 12.69 -29.32 -4.46
C LEU A 788 13.37 -30.39 -5.32
N MET A 789 13.06 -30.44 -6.62
CA MET A 789 13.78 -31.28 -7.59
C MET A 789 15.22 -30.83 -7.81
N ARG A 790 15.52 -29.51 -7.79
CA ARG A 790 16.89 -29.00 -7.83
C ARG A 790 17.67 -29.43 -6.58
N ALA A 791 17.15 -29.16 -5.39
CA ALA A 791 17.77 -29.54 -4.11
C ALA A 791 18.07 -31.05 -4.03
N ALA A 792 17.14 -31.89 -4.52
CA ALA A 792 17.32 -33.34 -4.54
C ALA A 792 18.26 -33.89 -5.65
N SER A 793 18.82 -33.05 -6.53
CA SER A 793 19.63 -33.52 -7.67
C SER A 793 20.90 -32.71 -7.99
N LEU A 794 21.04 -31.48 -7.48
CA LEU A 794 22.17 -30.59 -7.73
C LEU A 794 22.95 -30.35 -6.43
N PRO A 795 24.20 -30.86 -6.29
CA PRO A 795 25.02 -30.65 -5.09
C PRO A 795 25.39 -29.19 -4.76
N SER A 796 25.01 -28.24 -5.61
CA SER A 796 25.17 -26.79 -5.41
C SER A 796 23.95 -26.11 -4.80
N VAL A 797 22.87 -26.86 -4.53
CA VAL A 797 21.62 -26.36 -3.95
C VAL A 797 21.43 -27.07 -2.61
N THR A 798 21.20 -26.34 -1.53
CA THR A 798 21.13 -26.97 -0.20
C THR A 798 19.91 -27.87 -0.06
N GLN A 799 20.15 -29.15 0.27
CA GLN A 799 19.09 -30.06 0.68
C GLN A 799 18.95 -30.04 2.20
N TYR A 800 17.83 -29.51 2.69
CA TYR A 800 17.43 -29.60 4.10
C TYR A 800 16.66 -30.92 4.38
N ASP A 801 16.20 -31.09 5.62
CA ASP A 801 15.55 -32.32 6.09
C ASP A 801 14.17 -32.60 5.46
#